data_AF-A0AB34PSK5-F1
#
_entry.id   AF-A0AB34PSK5-F1
#
_cell.length_a   1.000
_cell.length_b   1.000
_cell.length_c   1.000
_cell.angle_alpha   90.00
_cell.angle_beta   90.00
_cell.angle_gamma   90.00
#
_symmetry.space_group_name_H-M   'P 1'
#
loop_
_entity.id
_entity.type
_entity.pdbx_description
1 polymer ?
#
loop_
_entity_poly.entity_id
_entity_poly.type
_entity_poly.pdbx_seq_one_letter_code
_entity_poly.pdbx_strand_id
1 'polypeptide(L)'
;MMSHQKLINQQGNTSTSTSSSSAGGCGGGGDAESIISNKESFPSISLKEKFTQMISNNFQKIPPFRIKWFISTIAIVIYSTIFNITNLIMFSKFTKNFNSVNPLAVIFLFLDVFIFLVVIYEKFYHHDNTKFTNKWSKYTYIIVCKILKKLLWLILLIACIFHVVLISIGKLSNPLNVSDAQMDILNMTNHEKTGYFVINLINLVFNGALLGIWWSTNISSVYLLFASINFINILIAISLVQINISYFNVTSGSVKKIHNLFIITGTFMTGQSAIGLSIVLLINEKNRLKDFIGKLIFFYDVYVTLLFSLLLGCTIVSGIYFDYKSSFPISICILYLCSIIISVVSFLCTRYFRLRGGFTNEYQVEEYDLLSLTPHQKQGWGKLIDINHKYNGGISGDYVISLMENYIEADLPGMTCKVLRVFKKNEAGTSNLPSTASPVTSLSSSSSSSSSQKPKHQNKKNLNTAFEDLDHESLLFQDTPTLCDTTSSIKHLEDEYRPLSKNQLKRLAKKNQKDKKLLELKSLENNTEIFYQELMNTEALILLTIVEEFDLSERIPGWIGKKLNKWFGKNSKFPILCIRFGLLGFHWPFKRSTFYCSATKKPVARGAAVLYAISQWNAQHEKLTVLLDPTYKDVNFEAGITSSGWYKIKLPNSHIIDLRPFQNQTSTDYFKAIKYRTQDNSFKQAHGQVIETNVFNYENCQEIINMNQNISQNRQSSGQSQQLLQPDWEFIYNLGNFSNEKKYRSILFLKVDNQIIASCVIFRLGDTMTSDIQGLDHAISKKYKAYFVMMQEVIKIGLREGVKFIDFGPTTEEAKVTIGCNVVPLCGSIYPKNKFLGPIIKFAASKVDV
;
A
#
# COMPACT_ATOMS: atom_id res chain seq x y z
N MET A 1 35.97 35.60 37.29
CA MET A 1 37.19 36.39 37.04
C MET A 1 37.11 36.95 35.62
N MET A 2 37.03 38.29 35.51
CA MET A 2 37.28 39.20 34.36
C MET A 2 36.77 38.76 32.96
N SER A 3 35.82 39.37 32.26
CA SER A 3 35.57 40.78 31.85
C SER A 3 36.74 41.53 31.23
N HIS A 4 36.69 41.79 29.91
CA HIS A 4 37.08 43.04 29.21
C HIS A 4 36.97 42.87 27.67
N GLN A 5 36.13 43.67 26.99
CA GLN A 5 36.39 45.00 26.37
C GLN A 5 37.06 44.90 24.99
N LYS A 6 36.38 45.37 23.92
CA LYS A 6 36.65 46.61 23.13
C LYS A 6 37.92 46.50 22.25
N LEU A 7 38.08 47.02 21.03
CA LEU A 7 37.34 47.79 20.01
C LEU A 7 38.39 47.97 18.87
N ILE A 8 37.97 48.43 17.67
CA ILE A 8 38.73 49.27 16.69
C ILE A 8 38.88 48.72 15.25
N ASN A 9 38.26 49.50 14.35
CA ASN A 9 38.45 49.81 12.93
C ASN A 9 39.77 49.46 12.22
N GLN A 10 39.66 49.20 10.90
CA GLN A 10 40.52 49.86 9.90
C GLN A 10 39.83 49.99 8.52
N GLN A 11 40.11 51.13 7.89
CA GLN A 11 39.61 51.66 6.62
C GLN A 11 40.25 51.00 5.38
N GLY A 12 39.64 51.20 4.20
CA GLY A 12 40.31 51.01 2.91
C GLY A 12 39.39 51.24 1.72
N ASN A 13 39.19 52.51 1.33
CA ASN A 13 38.58 52.92 0.05
C ASN A 13 39.53 52.67 -1.12
N THR A 14 38.99 52.31 -2.29
CA THR A 14 39.45 52.86 -3.58
C THR A 14 38.29 52.92 -4.58
N SER A 15 38.21 54.08 -5.22
CA SER A 15 37.22 54.54 -6.19
C SER A 15 37.71 54.35 -7.63
N THR A 16 36.78 54.11 -8.57
CA THR A 16 36.87 54.66 -9.94
C THR A 16 35.48 54.95 -10.48
N SER A 17 35.34 56.19 -10.97
CA SER A 17 34.20 56.83 -11.60
C SER A 17 34.11 56.58 -13.10
N THR A 18 32.90 56.61 -13.66
CA THR A 18 32.62 57.24 -14.97
C THR A 18 31.18 57.75 -15.02
N SER A 19 31.03 58.88 -15.70
CA SER A 19 30.00 59.91 -15.66
C SER A 19 29.00 59.89 -16.84
N SER A 20 27.93 60.70 -16.72
CA SER A 20 27.12 61.45 -17.73
C SER A 20 25.64 61.04 -17.77
N SER A 21 24.59 61.89 -17.85
CA SER A 21 24.43 63.35 -17.91
C SER A 21 22.91 63.68 -18.03
N SER A 22 22.41 64.69 -17.28
CA SER A 22 21.45 65.77 -17.68
C SER A 22 20.09 65.47 -18.36
N ALA A 23 18.95 66.18 -18.21
CA ALA A 23 18.49 67.38 -17.49
C ALA A 23 16.97 67.59 -17.76
N GLY A 24 16.30 68.43 -16.94
CA GLY A 24 15.07 69.21 -17.25
C GLY A 24 13.71 68.49 -17.04
N GLY A 25 12.62 69.08 -16.51
CA GLY A 25 12.30 70.44 -16.05
C GLY A 25 10.76 70.67 -16.17
N CYS A 26 10.16 71.39 -15.21
CA CYS A 26 8.81 72.02 -15.19
C CYS A 26 7.56 71.09 -15.10
N GLY A 27 6.46 71.39 -14.39
CA GLY A 27 6.02 72.53 -13.57
C GLY A 27 4.49 72.45 -13.32
N GLY A 28 4.00 73.03 -12.19
CA GLY A 28 2.58 73.37 -11.87
C GLY A 28 1.66 72.19 -11.49
N GLY A 29 0.74 72.23 -10.53
CA GLY A 29 0.14 73.26 -9.68
C GLY A 29 -1.31 72.83 -9.36
N GLY A 30 -1.82 73.07 -8.15
CA GLY A 30 -3.27 73.07 -7.85
C GLY A 30 -3.84 71.96 -6.95
N ASP A 31 -3.81 72.22 -5.64
CA ASP A 31 -4.93 72.25 -4.66
C ASP A 31 -5.98 71.12 -4.50
N ALA A 32 -6.18 70.80 -3.20
CA ALA A 32 -7.35 70.19 -2.51
C ALA A 32 -7.70 68.74 -2.84
N GLU A 33 -8.02 67.82 -1.93
CA GLU A 33 -8.62 67.93 -0.59
C GLU A 33 -8.30 66.64 0.21
N SER A 34 -8.44 66.73 1.52
CA SER A 34 -8.23 65.69 2.55
C SER A 34 -8.90 64.34 2.30
N ILE A 35 -8.21 63.24 2.63
CA ILE A 35 -8.74 62.09 3.42
C ILE A 35 -7.56 61.30 4.00
N ILE A 36 -7.60 61.11 5.31
CA ILE A 36 -6.72 60.24 6.11
C ILE A 36 -6.92 58.79 5.63
N SER A 37 -5.85 58.11 5.22
CA SER A 37 -5.86 56.63 5.14
C SER A 37 -4.60 56.04 5.77
N ASN A 38 -4.84 55.10 6.67
CA ASN A 38 -3.84 54.31 7.38
C ASN A 38 -2.92 53.61 6.39
N LYS A 39 -1.61 53.86 6.52
CA LYS A 39 -0.56 53.18 5.77
C LYS A 39 -0.30 51.82 6.45
N GLU A 40 -1.11 50.82 6.12
CA GLU A 40 -0.71 49.43 6.32
C GLU A 40 0.47 49.12 5.38
N SER A 41 1.62 48.81 5.98
CA SER A 41 2.81 48.35 5.29
C SER A 41 2.58 46.94 4.73
N PHE A 42 2.29 46.84 3.43
CA PHE A 42 2.39 45.56 2.72
C PHE A 42 3.87 45.13 2.62
N PRO A 43 4.21 43.88 2.97
CA PRO A 43 5.56 43.37 2.80
C PRO A 43 5.86 43.23 1.30
N SER A 44 7.00 43.79 0.87
CA SER A 44 7.53 43.67 -0.48
C SER A 44 7.98 42.22 -0.72
N ILE A 45 7.06 41.39 -1.20
CA ILE A 45 7.34 40.04 -1.72
C ILE A 45 8.44 40.17 -2.77
N SER A 46 9.53 39.43 -2.58
CA SER A 46 10.71 39.54 -3.42
C SER A 46 10.35 39.17 -4.87
N LEU A 47 11.00 39.82 -5.84
CA LEU A 47 10.82 39.55 -7.27
C LEU A 47 11.04 38.06 -7.60
N LYS A 48 11.83 37.37 -6.77
CA LYS A 48 12.09 35.93 -6.82
C LYS A 48 10.87 35.10 -6.40
N GLU A 49 10.14 35.50 -5.37
CA GLU A 49 8.89 34.84 -4.96
C GLU A 49 7.76 35.09 -5.97
N LYS A 50 7.65 36.30 -6.53
CA LYS A 50 6.73 36.57 -7.64
C LYS A 50 7.06 35.74 -8.88
N PHE A 51 8.33 35.59 -9.23
CA PHE A 51 8.76 34.74 -10.35
C PHE A 51 8.50 33.25 -10.07
N THR A 52 8.72 32.79 -8.83
CA THR A 52 8.48 31.40 -8.42
C THR A 52 6.98 31.07 -8.34
N GLN A 53 6.14 31.99 -7.85
CA GLN A 53 4.68 31.88 -7.89
C GLN A 53 4.14 31.99 -9.31
N MET A 54 4.71 32.83 -10.17
CA MET A 54 4.31 32.95 -11.58
C MET A 54 4.65 31.69 -12.37
N ILE A 55 5.83 31.08 -12.14
CA ILE A 55 6.19 29.78 -12.71
C ILE A 55 5.29 28.68 -12.15
N SER A 56 5.05 28.63 -10.84
CA SER A 56 4.18 27.64 -10.19
C SER A 56 2.74 27.72 -10.69
N ASN A 57 2.17 28.92 -10.77
CA ASN A 57 0.79 29.13 -11.24
C ASN A 57 0.66 28.90 -12.74
N ASN A 58 1.69 29.19 -13.55
CA ASN A 58 1.69 28.83 -14.96
C ASN A 58 1.88 27.32 -15.17
N PHE A 59 2.69 26.63 -14.36
CA PHE A 59 2.83 25.17 -14.41
C PHE A 59 1.56 24.42 -13.94
N GLN A 60 0.79 24.99 -13.01
CA GLN A 60 -0.51 24.43 -12.61
C GLN A 60 -1.62 24.71 -13.63
N LYS A 61 -1.52 25.81 -14.40
CA LYS A 61 -2.47 26.16 -15.48
C LYS A 61 -2.13 25.56 -16.84
N ILE A 62 -0.90 25.09 -17.04
CA ILE A 62 -0.56 24.27 -18.19
C ILE A 62 -1.31 22.94 -17.99
N PRO A 63 -2.30 22.60 -18.84
CA PRO A 63 -2.86 21.25 -18.81
C PRO A 63 -1.67 20.29 -18.94
N PRO A 64 -1.59 19.21 -18.13
CA PRO A 64 -0.42 18.34 -18.11
C PRO A 64 -0.04 18.04 -19.55
N PHE A 65 1.18 18.43 -19.96
CA PHE A 65 1.66 18.25 -21.33
C PHE A 65 1.30 16.81 -21.71
N ARG A 66 0.34 16.63 -22.62
CA ARG A 66 -0.33 15.34 -22.77
C ARG A 66 0.61 14.41 -23.54
N ILE A 67 1.65 13.90 -22.87
CA ILE A 67 2.47 12.75 -23.29
C ILE A 67 1.56 11.55 -23.63
N LYS A 68 0.34 11.51 -23.07
CA LYS A 68 -0.73 10.59 -23.48
C LYS A 68 -0.99 10.55 -24.98
N TRP A 69 -0.78 11.65 -25.73
CA TRP A 69 -1.01 11.65 -27.17
C TRP A 69 0.11 10.92 -27.92
N PHE A 70 1.37 11.19 -27.56
CA PHE A 70 2.57 10.51 -28.08
C PHE A 70 2.62 9.01 -27.75
N ILE A 71 1.90 8.55 -26.73
CA ILE A 71 1.83 7.14 -26.31
C ILE A 71 0.42 6.56 -26.57
N SER A 72 -0.45 7.28 -27.30
CA SER A 72 -1.78 6.76 -27.60
C SER A 72 -1.71 5.60 -28.60
N THR A 73 -2.61 4.63 -28.48
CA THR A 73 -2.70 3.50 -29.42
C THR A 73 -2.80 3.96 -30.87
N ILE A 74 -3.53 5.04 -31.11
CA ILE A 74 -3.64 5.68 -32.42
C ILE A 74 -2.31 6.27 -32.88
N ALA A 75 -1.55 6.94 -31.98
CA ALA A 75 -0.25 7.49 -32.33
C ALA A 75 0.78 6.41 -32.66
N ILE A 76 0.77 5.26 -31.96
CA ILE A 76 1.66 4.13 -32.28
C ILE A 76 1.37 3.58 -33.67
N VAL A 77 0.09 3.44 -34.06
CA VAL A 77 -0.28 3.07 -35.45
C VAL A 77 0.24 4.10 -36.43
N ILE A 78 0.03 5.39 -36.16
CA ILE A 78 0.49 6.49 -37.04
C ILE A 78 2.03 6.47 -37.19
N TYR A 79 2.78 6.26 -36.12
CA TYR A 79 4.25 6.18 -36.19
C TYR A 79 4.70 4.99 -37.03
N SER A 80 4.13 3.81 -36.79
CA SER A 80 4.38 2.64 -37.63
C SER A 80 4.12 2.95 -39.10
N THR A 81 2.98 3.54 -39.43
CA THR A 81 2.62 3.87 -40.81
C THR A 81 3.59 4.86 -41.45
N ILE A 82 3.98 5.92 -40.73
CA ILE A 82 4.93 6.92 -41.23
C ILE A 82 6.29 6.28 -41.51
N PHE A 83 6.81 5.45 -40.60
CA PHE A 83 8.11 4.82 -40.79
C PHE A 83 8.09 3.74 -41.86
N ASN A 84 6.98 3.00 -42.02
CA ASN A 84 6.82 2.03 -43.10
C ASN A 84 6.70 2.72 -44.47
N ILE A 85 6.00 3.86 -44.57
CA ILE A 85 5.97 4.70 -45.79
C ILE A 85 7.38 5.23 -46.09
N THR A 86 8.07 5.74 -45.08
CA THR A 86 9.42 6.30 -45.24
C THR A 86 10.40 5.22 -45.73
N ASN A 87 10.32 4.01 -45.17
CA ASN A 87 11.12 2.87 -45.59
C ASN A 87 10.83 2.47 -47.04
N LEU A 88 9.54 2.42 -47.42
CA LEU A 88 9.11 2.11 -48.78
C LEU A 88 9.62 3.15 -49.79
N ILE A 89 9.49 4.45 -49.47
CA ILE A 89 9.97 5.56 -50.30
C ILE A 89 11.49 5.49 -50.46
N MET A 90 12.23 5.28 -49.37
CA MET A 90 13.68 5.20 -49.43
C MET A 90 14.16 3.97 -50.19
N PHE A 91 13.55 2.81 -49.98
CA PHE A 91 13.86 1.60 -50.75
C PHE A 91 13.64 1.85 -52.24
N SER A 92 12.47 2.36 -52.63
CA SER A 92 12.14 2.65 -54.02
C SER A 92 13.04 3.72 -54.65
N LYS A 93 13.43 4.74 -53.87
CA LYS A 93 14.39 5.77 -54.32
C LYS A 93 15.75 5.14 -54.64
N PHE A 94 16.25 4.26 -53.79
CA PHE A 94 17.54 3.61 -54.00
C PHE A 94 17.45 2.56 -55.11
N THR A 95 16.37 1.78 -55.20
CA THR A 95 16.21 0.73 -56.23
C THR A 95 15.49 1.22 -57.51
N LYS A 96 15.49 2.53 -57.78
CA LYS A 96 14.74 3.15 -58.88
C LYS A 96 15.06 2.54 -60.25
N ASN A 97 16.31 2.15 -60.47
CA ASN A 97 16.78 1.55 -61.73
C ASN A 97 16.24 0.12 -61.95
N PHE A 98 15.75 -0.55 -60.90
CA PHE A 98 15.30 -1.94 -60.94
C PHE A 98 13.79 -2.10 -60.69
N ASN A 99 13.04 -0.98 -60.57
CA ASN A 99 11.60 -0.97 -60.25
C ASN A 99 11.21 -1.90 -59.08
N SER A 100 12.09 -2.05 -58.11
CA SER A 100 11.88 -2.96 -56.98
C SER A 100 11.10 -2.26 -55.86
N VAL A 101 10.30 -3.04 -55.13
CA VAL A 101 9.46 -2.58 -54.01
C VAL A 101 9.78 -3.45 -52.79
N ASN A 102 9.85 -2.86 -51.59
CA ASN A 102 10.07 -3.62 -50.36
C ASN A 102 8.76 -4.34 -49.96
N PRO A 103 8.65 -5.68 -50.14
CA PRO A 103 7.40 -6.40 -49.91
C PRO A 103 7.00 -6.38 -48.43
N LEU A 104 7.97 -6.32 -47.52
CA LEU A 104 7.74 -6.32 -46.08
C LEU A 104 7.12 -5.00 -45.61
N ALA A 105 7.60 -3.86 -46.12
CA ALA A 105 7.01 -2.56 -45.81
C ALA A 105 5.55 -2.47 -46.30
N VAL A 106 5.23 -3.05 -47.45
CA VAL A 106 3.85 -3.15 -47.97
C VAL A 106 2.97 -3.99 -47.05
N ILE A 107 3.47 -5.13 -46.56
CA ILE A 107 2.74 -5.99 -45.61
C ILE A 107 2.44 -5.23 -44.31
N PHE A 108 3.40 -4.49 -43.77
CA PHE A 108 3.17 -3.70 -42.54
C PHE A 108 2.19 -2.56 -42.76
N LEU A 109 2.25 -1.84 -43.90
CA LEU A 109 1.26 -0.81 -44.22
C LEU A 109 -0.16 -1.38 -44.34
N PHE A 110 -0.30 -2.57 -44.92
CA PHE A 110 -1.58 -3.27 -44.93
C PHE A 110 -2.05 -3.57 -43.50
N LEU A 111 -1.19 -4.14 -42.65
CA LEU A 111 -1.52 -4.44 -41.26
C LEU A 111 -1.90 -3.18 -40.45
N ASP A 112 -1.17 -2.08 -40.63
CA ASP A 112 -1.43 -0.80 -39.97
C ASP A 112 -2.87 -0.31 -40.23
N VAL A 113 -3.34 -0.41 -41.49
CA VAL A 113 -4.70 0.00 -41.87
C VAL A 113 -5.75 -0.84 -41.14
N PHE A 114 -5.60 -2.18 -41.12
CA PHE A 114 -6.56 -3.04 -40.43
C PHE A 114 -6.51 -2.87 -38.91
N ILE A 115 -5.33 -2.69 -38.32
CA ILE A 115 -5.18 -2.41 -36.90
C ILE A 115 -5.82 -1.06 -36.56
N PHE A 116 -5.62 -0.03 -37.38
CA PHE A 116 -6.25 1.28 -37.22
C PHE A 116 -7.78 1.18 -37.22
N LEU A 117 -8.35 0.45 -38.18
CA LEU A 117 -9.80 0.22 -38.27
C LEU A 117 -10.35 -0.49 -37.04
N VAL A 118 -9.65 -1.50 -36.52
CA VAL A 118 -10.05 -2.21 -35.29
C VAL A 118 -9.95 -1.29 -34.06
N VAL A 119 -8.90 -0.47 -33.96
CA VAL A 119 -8.73 0.49 -32.85
C VAL A 119 -9.81 1.57 -32.88
N ILE A 120 -10.18 2.07 -34.07
CA ILE A 120 -11.31 3.01 -34.25
C ILE A 120 -12.63 2.34 -33.89
N TYR A 121 -12.87 1.12 -34.37
CA TYR A 121 -14.07 0.36 -34.05
C TYR A 121 -14.22 0.17 -32.53
N GLU A 122 -13.14 -0.21 -31.84
CA GLU A 122 -13.12 -0.26 -30.38
C GLU A 122 -13.41 1.12 -29.79
N LYS A 123 -12.77 2.20 -30.23
CA LYS A 123 -12.94 3.52 -29.60
C LYS A 123 -14.34 4.13 -29.76
N PHE A 124 -15.01 3.88 -30.89
CA PHE A 124 -16.32 4.48 -31.20
C PHE A 124 -17.52 3.59 -30.86
N TYR A 125 -17.37 2.26 -30.92
CA TYR A 125 -18.47 1.33 -30.68
C TYR A 125 -18.34 0.52 -29.38
N HIS A 126 -17.19 0.61 -28.69
CA HIS A 126 -17.03 0.05 -27.35
C HIS A 126 -17.40 1.09 -26.28
N HIS A 127 -18.60 0.95 -25.73
CA HIS A 127 -18.88 1.36 -24.36
C HIS A 127 -19.24 0.09 -23.60
N ASP A 128 -18.59 -0.16 -22.45
CA ASP A 128 -18.74 -1.39 -21.64
C ASP A 128 -20.18 -1.74 -21.23
N ASN A 129 -21.17 -0.89 -21.56
CA ASN A 129 -22.59 -1.00 -21.26
C ASN A 129 -23.53 -1.18 -22.48
N THR A 130 -23.04 -1.36 -23.71
CA THR A 130 -23.95 -1.55 -24.86
C THR A 130 -24.56 -2.95 -24.85
N LYS A 131 -25.81 -3.08 -24.36
CA LYS A 131 -26.65 -4.24 -24.66
C LYS A 131 -26.84 -4.32 -26.17
N PHE A 132 -26.19 -5.27 -26.84
CA PHE A 132 -26.39 -5.51 -28.27
C PHE A 132 -27.85 -5.95 -28.49
N THR A 133 -28.68 -5.05 -29.01
CA THR A 133 -30.09 -5.31 -29.33
C THR A 133 -30.24 -6.19 -30.57
N ASN A 134 -29.21 -6.28 -31.42
CA ASN A 134 -29.21 -7.03 -32.67
C ASN A 134 -28.25 -8.24 -32.60
N LYS A 135 -28.67 -9.41 -33.10
CA LYS A 135 -27.82 -10.61 -33.20
C LYS A 135 -26.60 -10.36 -34.09
N TRP A 136 -26.74 -9.58 -35.15
CA TRP A 136 -25.66 -9.28 -36.09
C TRP A 136 -24.54 -8.45 -35.45
N SER A 137 -24.85 -7.46 -34.62
CA SER A 137 -23.83 -6.68 -33.93
C SER A 137 -23.04 -7.51 -32.91
N LYS A 138 -23.68 -8.49 -32.27
CA LYS A 138 -23.00 -9.48 -31.41
C LYS A 138 -22.04 -10.38 -32.20
N TYR A 139 -22.44 -10.86 -33.38
CA TYR A 139 -21.57 -11.65 -34.25
C TYR A 139 -20.40 -10.82 -34.80
N THR A 140 -20.66 -9.60 -35.28
CA THR A 140 -19.61 -8.68 -35.73
C THR A 140 -18.61 -8.37 -34.61
N TYR A 141 -19.09 -8.16 -33.38
CA TYR A 141 -18.21 -7.98 -32.23
C TYR A 141 -17.33 -9.21 -31.95
N ILE A 142 -17.89 -10.42 -31.98
CA ILE A 142 -17.11 -11.66 -31.79
C ILE A 142 -16.05 -11.80 -32.88
N ILE A 143 -16.44 -11.58 -34.14
CA ILE A 143 -15.53 -11.72 -35.29
C ILE A 143 -14.41 -10.67 -35.21
N VAL A 144 -14.74 -9.39 -34.99
CA VAL A 144 -13.76 -8.29 -34.98
C VAL A 144 -12.90 -8.32 -33.72
N CYS A 145 -13.51 -8.33 -32.52
CA CYS A 145 -12.77 -8.17 -31.26
C CYS A 145 -12.15 -9.47 -30.74
N LYS A 146 -12.68 -10.67 -31.07
CA LYS A 146 -12.12 -11.95 -30.57
C LYS A 146 -11.30 -12.73 -31.58
N ILE A 147 -11.64 -12.69 -32.87
CA ILE A 147 -10.97 -13.51 -33.90
C ILE A 147 -9.99 -12.66 -34.71
N LEU A 148 -10.47 -11.62 -35.40
CA LEU A 148 -9.67 -10.78 -36.29
C LEU A 148 -8.51 -10.11 -35.54
N LYS A 149 -8.77 -9.59 -34.33
CA LYS A 149 -7.74 -9.04 -33.43
C LYS A 149 -6.57 -10.01 -33.19
N LYS A 150 -6.86 -11.27 -32.86
CA LYS A 150 -5.84 -12.30 -32.59
C LYS A 150 -5.11 -12.70 -33.86
N LEU A 151 -5.83 -12.79 -34.97
CA LEU A 151 -5.26 -13.11 -36.28
C LEU A 151 -4.31 -12.02 -36.77
N LEU A 152 -4.73 -10.75 -36.73
CA LEU A 152 -3.89 -9.60 -37.08
C LEU A 152 -2.64 -9.54 -36.20
N TRP A 153 -2.78 -9.81 -34.89
CA TRP A 153 -1.65 -9.88 -33.98
C TRP A 153 -0.66 -10.99 -34.37
N LEU A 154 -1.15 -12.19 -34.72
CA LEU A 154 -0.30 -13.32 -35.12
C LEU A 154 0.44 -13.03 -36.44
N ILE A 155 -0.25 -12.46 -37.43
CA ILE A 155 0.36 -12.09 -38.71
C ILE A 155 1.41 -10.99 -38.51
N LEU A 156 1.12 -10.00 -37.67
CA LEU A 156 2.07 -8.94 -37.31
C LEU A 156 3.30 -9.51 -36.60
N LEU A 157 3.13 -10.49 -35.71
CA LEU A 157 4.24 -11.17 -35.05
C LEU A 157 5.12 -11.86 -36.10
N ILE A 158 4.55 -12.67 -36.99
CA ILE A 158 5.28 -13.37 -38.06
C ILE A 158 6.04 -12.36 -38.94
N ALA A 159 5.42 -11.25 -39.31
CA ALA A 159 6.04 -10.19 -40.10
C ALA A 159 7.23 -9.53 -39.36
N CYS A 160 7.09 -9.26 -38.05
CA CYS A 160 8.19 -8.75 -37.23
C CYS A 160 9.36 -9.73 -37.14
N ILE A 161 9.09 -11.04 -37.02
CA ILE A 161 10.13 -12.08 -37.03
C ILE A 161 10.90 -12.05 -38.35
N PHE A 162 10.17 -12.03 -39.46
CA PHE A 162 10.77 -11.98 -40.79
C PHE A 162 11.58 -10.69 -41.01
N HIS A 163 11.11 -9.54 -40.49
CA HIS A 163 11.84 -8.27 -40.52
C HIS A 163 13.18 -8.37 -39.81
N VAL A 164 13.23 -8.99 -38.63
CA VAL A 164 14.50 -9.18 -37.89
C VAL A 164 15.44 -10.10 -38.65
N VAL A 165 14.94 -11.18 -39.24
CA VAL A 165 15.74 -12.09 -40.06
C VAL A 165 16.37 -11.35 -41.25
N LEU A 166 15.60 -10.51 -41.94
CA LEU A 166 16.11 -9.69 -43.05
C LEU A 166 17.18 -8.69 -42.61
N ILE A 167 16.99 -8.03 -41.46
CA ILE A 167 18.00 -7.12 -40.88
C ILE A 167 19.27 -7.89 -40.47
N SER A 168 19.13 -9.14 -40.02
CA SER A 168 20.26 -9.99 -39.61
C SER A 168 21.10 -10.46 -40.80
N ILE A 169 20.45 -10.75 -41.93
CA ILE A 169 21.11 -11.16 -43.17
C ILE A 169 21.73 -9.94 -43.88
N GLY A 170 21.09 -8.77 -43.79
CA GLY A 170 21.57 -7.52 -44.37
C GLY A 170 22.82 -6.99 -43.68
N LYS A 171 23.99 -7.21 -44.30
CA LYS A 171 25.23 -6.55 -43.89
C LYS A 171 25.12 -5.03 -44.12
N LEU A 172 25.84 -4.21 -43.35
CA LEU A 172 25.89 -2.75 -43.57
C LEU A 172 26.36 -2.39 -45.00
N SER A 173 27.11 -3.27 -45.65
CA SER A 173 27.53 -3.14 -47.05
C SER A 173 26.39 -3.32 -48.05
N ASN A 174 25.35 -4.07 -47.69
CA ASN A 174 24.17 -4.42 -48.48
C ASN A 174 22.89 -4.34 -47.60
N PRO A 175 22.48 -3.13 -47.17
CA PRO A 175 21.35 -2.98 -46.26
C PRO A 175 19.99 -3.17 -46.95
N LEU A 176 19.97 -3.23 -48.30
CA LEU A 176 18.78 -3.49 -49.12
C LEU A 176 18.52 -4.98 -49.33
N ASN A 177 19.46 -5.85 -48.95
CA ASN A 177 19.40 -7.30 -49.15
C ASN A 177 19.12 -7.72 -50.61
N VAL A 178 19.76 -7.04 -51.56
CA VAL A 178 19.72 -7.34 -53.01
C VAL A 178 20.97 -8.12 -53.43
N SER A 179 21.07 -8.61 -54.66
CA SER A 179 22.29 -9.33 -55.07
C SER A 179 23.53 -8.42 -55.06
N ASP A 180 24.72 -8.96 -54.81
CA ASP A 180 25.96 -8.15 -54.74
C ASP A 180 26.22 -7.40 -56.06
N ALA A 181 25.92 -8.03 -57.21
CA ALA A 181 25.98 -7.40 -58.53
C ALA A 181 25.02 -6.20 -58.66
N GLN A 182 23.83 -6.26 -58.05
CA GLN A 182 22.90 -5.14 -58.01
C GLN A 182 23.38 -4.04 -57.05
N MET A 183 23.95 -4.40 -55.89
CA MET A 183 24.48 -3.43 -54.93
C MET A 183 25.62 -2.58 -55.52
N ASP A 184 26.47 -3.20 -56.34
CA ASP A 184 27.59 -2.49 -57.01
C ASP A 184 27.07 -1.49 -58.06
N ILE A 185 25.94 -1.78 -58.71
CA ILE A 185 25.30 -0.87 -59.68
C ILE A 185 24.59 0.31 -58.98
N LEU A 186 24.15 0.12 -57.72
CA LEU A 186 23.37 1.12 -56.98
C LEU A 186 24.19 2.30 -56.45
N ASN A 187 25.53 2.21 -56.42
CA ASN A 187 26.47 3.29 -56.04
C ASN A 187 26.06 4.12 -54.79
N MET A 188 25.44 3.48 -53.79
CA MET A 188 25.02 4.18 -52.56
C MET A 188 26.23 4.60 -51.71
N THR A 189 26.20 5.82 -51.18
CA THR A 189 27.20 6.29 -50.22
C THR A 189 27.08 5.55 -48.88
N ASN A 190 28.18 5.50 -48.10
CA ASN A 190 28.16 4.88 -46.76
C ASN A 190 27.15 5.55 -45.81
N HIS A 191 26.92 6.86 -45.97
CA HIS A 191 25.91 7.59 -45.20
C HIS A 191 24.49 7.19 -45.57
N GLU A 192 24.19 6.97 -46.85
CA GLU A 192 22.87 6.49 -47.31
C GLU A 192 22.60 5.06 -46.88
N LYS A 193 23.61 4.18 -46.96
CA LYS A 193 23.53 2.79 -46.47
C LYS A 193 23.22 2.77 -44.96
N THR A 194 23.92 3.59 -44.20
CA THR A 194 23.72 3.74 -42.75
C THR A 194 22.35 4.32 -42.43
N GLY A 195 21.92 5.38 -43.13
CA GLY A 195 20.62 6.01 -42.94
C GLY A 195 19.45 5.06 -43.23
N TYR A 196 19.54 4.28 -44.32
CA TYR A 196 18.53 3.27 -44.64
C TYR A 196 18.44 2.19 -43.57
N PHE A 197 19.59 1.69 -43.10
CA PHE A 197 19.65 0.69 -42.03
C PHE A 197 19.02 1.20 -40.72
N VAL A 198 19.33 2.44 -40.33
CA VAL A 198 18.76 3.10 -39.14
C VAL A 198 17.23 3.21 -39.25
N ILE A 199 16.73 3.64 -40.41
CA ILE A 199 15.28 3.74 -40.63
C ILE A 199 14.63 2.36 -40.59
N ASN A 200 15.25 1.32 -41.15
CA ASN A 200 14.74 -0.04 -41.10
C ASN A 200 14.61 -0.56 -39.66
N LEU A 201 15.55 -0.19 -38.80
CA LEU A 201 15.56 -0.57 -37.39
C LEU A 201 14.53 0.21 -36.56
N ILE A 202 14.40 1.52 -36.79
CA ILE A 202 13.33 2.32 -36.19
C ILE A 202 11.96 1.75 -36.58
N ASN A 203 11.83 1.32 -37.84
CA ASN A 203 10.61 0.71 -38.36
C ASN A 203 10.29 -0.61 -37.63
N LEU A 204 11.29 -1.47 -37.41
CA LEU A 204 11.14 -2.67 -36.58
C LEU A 204 10.66 -2.35 -35.15
N VAL A 205 11.19 -1.28 -34.54
CA VAL A 205 10.79 -0.86 -33.19
C VAL A 205 9.31 -0.45 -33.15
N PHE A 206 8.84 0.35 -34.10
CA PHE A 206 7.43 0.77 -34.14
C PHE A 206 6.48 -0.35 -34.56
N ASN A 207 6.88 -1.21 -35.51
CA ASN A 207 6.15 -2.44 -35.85
C ASN A 207 6.05 -3.40 -34.65
N GLY A 208 7.13 -3.51 -33.87
CA GLY A 208 7.12 -4.23 -32.60
C GLY A 208 6.23 -3.56 -31.54
N ALA A 209 6.18 -2.23 -31.49
CA ALA A 209 5.32 -1.49 -30.58
C ALA A 209 3.82 -1.67 -30.90
N LEU A 210 3.44 -1.87 -32.17
CA LEU A 210 2.06 -2.20 -32.56
C LEU A 210 1.54 -3.49 -31.89
N LEU A 211 2.42 -4.48 -31.64
CA LEU A 211 2.06 -5.70 -30.91
C LEU A 211 1.54 -5.38 -29.49
N GLY A 212 1.90 -4.21 -28.97
CA GLY A 212 1.45 -3.65 -27.69
C GLY A 212 0.25 -2.71 -27.78
N ILE A 213 -0.44 -2.53 -28.90
CA ILE A 213 -1.58 -1.59 -28.98
C ILE A 213 -2.77 -2.02 -28.12
N TRP A 214 -3.05 -3.31 -28.04
CA TRP A 214 -4.15 -3.83 -27.23
C TRP A 214 -3.75 -4.10 -25.76
N TRP A 215 -2.72 -3.39 -25.29
CA TRP A 215 -2.14 -3.38 -23.93
C TRP A 215 -3.10 -2.88 -22.85
N SER A 216 -4.09 -2.08 -23.21
CA SER A 216 -5.08 -1.56 -22.27
C SER A 216 -6.19 -2.57 -22.01
N THR A 217 -6.05 -3.45 -20.99
CA THR A 217 -7.11 -3.74 -19.97
C THR A 217 -6.95 -5.05 -19.18
N ASN A 218 -6.13 -6.04 -19.58
CA ASN A 218 -6.06 -7.34 -18.90
C ASN A 218 -4.62 -7.86 -18.67
N ILE A 219 -4.41 -8.64 -17.61
CA ILE A 219 -3.12 -9.29 -17.28
C ILE A 219 -2.63 -10.23 -18.38
N SER A 220 -3.55 -10.81 -19.18
CA SER A 220 -3.25 -11.52 -20.42
C SER A 220 -2.44 -10.70 -21.43
N SER A 221 -2.68 -9.39 -21.51
CA SER A 221 -1.94 -8.50 -22.42
C SER A 221 -0.52 -8.23 -21.90
N VAL A 222 -0.31 -8.23 -20.57
CA VAL A 222 1.03 -8.06 -19.99
C VAL A 222 1.87 -9.33 -20.15
N TYR A 223 1.26 -10.52 -20.09
CA TYR A 223 1.95 -11.77 -20.47
C TYR A 223 2.41 -11.73 -21.92
N LEU A 224 1.54 -11.27 -22.82
CA LEU A 224 1.85 -11.21 -24.24
C LEU A 224 2.98 -10.23 -24.54
N LEU A 225 2.97 -9.05 -23.89
CA LEU A 225 4.06 -8.08 -24.00
C LEU A 225 5.36 -8.66 -23.46
N PHE A 226 5.33 -9.23 -22.25
CA PHE A 226 6.51 -9.83 -21.65
C PHE A 226 7.06 -10.98 -22.49
N ALA A 227 6.20 -11.79 -23.12
CA ALA A 227 6.62 -12.81 -24.08
C ALA A 227 7.27 -12.18 -25.32
N SER A 228 6.63 -11.16 -25.89
CA SER A 228 7.07 -10.51 -27.13
C SER A 228 8.42 -9.82 -26.96
N ILE A 229 8.62 -9.06 -25.88
CA ILE A 229 9.89 -8.37 -25.64
C ILE A 229 11.03 -9.35 -25.38
N ASN A 230 10.78 -10.45 -24.67
CA ASN A 230 11.79 -11.50 -24.47
C ASN A 230 12.09 -12.21 -25.79
N PHE A 231 11.08 -12.46 -26.62
CA PHE A 231 11.28 -13.03 -27.94
C PHE A 231 12.10 -12.11 -28.86
N ILE A 232 11.76 -10.82 -28.92
CA ILE A 232 12.52 -9.80 -29.66
C ILE A 232 13.97 -9.73 -29.15
N ASN A 233 14.18 -9.79 -27.84
CA ASN A 233 15.52 -9.74 -27.26
C ASN A 233 16.36 -10.98 -27.61
N ILE A 234 15.76 -12.16 -27.75
CA ILE A 234 16.42 -13.35 -28.30
C ILE A 234 16.89 -13.09 -29.73
N LEU A 235 16.04 -12.49 -30.57
CA LEU A 235 16.40 -12.21 -31.95
C LEU A 235 17.51 -11.15 -32.07
N ILE A 236 17.46 -10.10 -31.25
CA ILE A 236 18.52 -9.10 -31.14
C ILE A 236 19.82 -9.78 -30.68
N ALA A 237 19.76 -10.66 -29.69
CA ALA A 237 20.90 -11.42 -29.20
C ALA A 237 21.54 -12.30 -30.28
N ILE A 238 20.73 -13.03 -31.06
CA ILE A 238 21.20 -13.85 -32.19
C ILE A 238 21.88 -12.96 -33.24
N SER A 239 21.27 -11.82 -33.57
CA SER A 239 21.83 -10.85 -34.52
C SER A 239 23.20 -10.33 -34.05
N LEU A 240 23.30 -9.95 -32.77
CA LEU A 240 24.56 -9.50 -32.16
C LEU A 240 25.63 -10.60 -32.21
N VAL A 241 25.28 -11.84 -31.88
CA VAL A 241 26.21 -12.97 -31.93
C VAL A 241 26.69 -13.21 -33.37
N GLN A 242 25.79 -13.26 -34.34
CA GLN A 242 26.12 -13.50 -35.75
C GLN A 242 27.02 -12.41 -36.33
N ILE A 243 26.68 -11.13 -36.12
CA ILE A 243 27.50 -10.00 -36.55
C ILE A 243 28.90 -10.15 -35.96
N ASN A 244 29.00 -10.36 -34.65
CA ASN A 244 30.30 -10.41 -33.98
C ASN A 244 31.12 -11.65 -34.31
N ILE A 245 30.52 -12.81 -34.58
CA ILE A 245 31.25 -14.00 -35.08
C ILE A 245 31.89 -13.71 -36.44
N SER A 246 31.17 -13.02 -37.33
CA SER A 246 31.69 -12.65 -38.65
C SER A 246 32.95 -11.78 -38.55
N TYR A 247 33.00 -10.85 -37.58
CA TYR A 247 34.18 -10.01 -37.37
C TYR A 247 35.26 -10.70 -36.51
N PHE A 248 34.87 -11.59 -35.60
CA PHE A 248 35.78 -12.34 -34.73
C PHE A 248 36.76 -13.22 -35.52
N ASN A 249 36.29 -13.81 -36.63
CA ASN A 249 37.13 -14.66 -37.48
C ASN A 249 38.15 -13.88 -38.31
N VAL A 250 37.95 -12.56 -38.50
CA VAL A 250 38.77 -11.71 -39.38
C VAL A 250 39.66 -10.74 -38.59
N THR A 251 39.39 -10.55 -37.29
CA THR A 251 40.11 -9.60 -36.42
C THR A 251 41.10 -10.28 -35.48
N SER A 252 42.17 -9.57 -35.10
CA SER A 252 43.22 -10.05 -34.19
C SER A 252 43.49 -9.06 -33.05
N GLY A 253 44.23 -9.50 -32.02
CA GLY A 253 44.64 -8.65 -30.90
C GLY A 253 43.50 -8.26 -29.93
N SER A 254 43.51 -7.02 -29.43
CA SER A 254 42.54 -6.52 -28.45
C SER A 254 41.11 -6.40 -28.98
N VAL A 255 40.95 -6.13 -30.28
CA VAL A 255 39.65 -6.04 -30.97
C VAL A 255 38.91 -7.38 -30.94
N LYS A 256 39.64 -8.49 -31.09
CA LYS A 256 39.08 -9.85 -31.00
C LYS A 256 38.48 -10.15 -29.62
N LYS A 257 39.10 -9.63 -28.54
CA LYS A 257 38.58 -9.77 -27.17
C LYS A 257 37.26 -9.03 -26.97
N ILE A 258 37.10 -7.87 -27.63
CA ILE A 258 35.86 -7.07 -27.58
C ILE A 258 34.72 -7.79 -28.33
N HIS A 259 34.97 -8.33 -29.53
CA HIS A 259 33.96 -9.14 -30.22
C HIS A 259 33.58 -10.40 -29.42
N ASN A 260 34.54 -11.05 -28.74
CA ASN A 260 34.26 -12.16 -27.85
C ASN A 260 33.35 -11.75 -26.67
N LEU A 261 33.61 -10.59 -26.06
CA LEU A 261 32.74 -10.03 -25.03
C LEU A 261 31.32 -9.80 -25.57
N PHE A 262 31.18 -9.25 -26.78
CA PHE A 262 29.87 -9.01 -27.40
C PHE A 262 29.10 -10.30 -27.70
N ILE A 263 29.79 -11.36 -28.13
CA ILE A 263 29.20 -12.70 -28.32
C ILE A 263 28.69 -13.26 -26.98
N ILE A 264 29.51 -13.20 -25.93
CA ILE A 264 29.15 -13.67 -24.59
C ILE A 264 27.95 -12.88 -24.05
N THR A 265 27.94 -11.55 -24.21
CA THR A 265 26.81 -10.70 -23.82
C THR A 265 25.54 -11.11 -24.57
N GLY A 266 25.62 -11.40 -25.88
CA GLY A 266 24.50 -11.94 -26.64
C GLY A 266 23.97 -13.26 -26.07
N THR A 267 24.85 -14.17 -25.66
CA THR A 267 24.43 -15.44 -25.01
C THR A 267 23.72 -15.20 -23.67
N PHE A 268 24.21 -14.27 -22.85
CA PHE A 268 23.53 -13.89 -21.60
C PHE A 268 22.16 -13.25 -21.85
N MET A 269 22.00 -12.46 -22.92
CA MET A 269 20.70 -11.90 -23.32
C MET A 269 19.71 -13.00 -23.73
N THR A 270 20.16 -14.03 -24.45
CA THR A 270 19.34 -15.20 -24.77
C THR A 270 18.93 -15.96 -23.50
N GLY A 271 19.86 -16.17 -22.56
CA GLY A 271 19.58 -16.83 -21.29
C GLY A 271 18.55 -16.09 -20.44
N GLN A 272 18.71 -14.77 -20.28
CA GLN A 272 17.73 -13.91 -19.61
C GLN A 272 16.34 -14.06 -20.25
N SER A 273 16.28 -13.99 -21.57
CA SER A 273 15.02 -14.02 -22.30
C SER A 273 14.32 -15.38 -22.28
N ALA A 274 15.09 -16.48 -22.26
CA ALA A 274 14.56 -17.83 -22.09
C ALA A 274 13.92 -18.03 -20.71
N ILE A 275 14.53 -17.49 -19.66
CA ILE A 275 13.93 -17.47 -18.31
C ILE A 275 12.64 -16.63 -18.34
N GLY A 276 12.64 -15.48 -19.01
CA GLY A 276 11.46 -14.64 -19.20
C GLY A 276 10.30 -15.38 -19.88
N LEU A 277 10.56 -16.11 -20.97
CA LEU A 277 9.55 -16.94 -21.64
C LEU A 277 9.07 -18.11 -20.77
N SER A 278 9.96 -18.73 -20.00
CA SER A 278 9.59 -19.78 -19.04
C SER A 278 8.64 -19.24 -17.95
N ILE A 279 8.88 -18.00 -17.49
CA ILE A 279 8.00 -17.30 -16.57
C ILE A 279 6.60 -17.09 -17.18
N VAL A 280 6.51 -16.72 -18.47
CA VAL A 280 5.21 -16.58 -19.16
C VAL A 280 4.39 -17.88 -19.11
N LEU A 281 5.04 -19.04 -19.27
CA LEU A 281 4.36 -20.34 -19.25
C LEU A 281 3.89 -20.74 -17.85
N LEU A 282 4.62 -20.33 -16.81
CA LEU A 282 4.34 -20.71 -15.43
C LEU A 282 3.33 -19.80 -14.74
N ILE A 283 3.33 -18.50 -15.05
CA ILE A 283 2.45 -17.55 -14.36
C ILE A 283 1.08 -17.51 -15.04
N ASN A 284 0.04 -17.66 -14.23
CA ASN A 284 -1.35 -17.43 -14.59
C ASN A 284 -2.02 -16.50 -13.57
N GLU A 285 -3.27 -16.11 -13.84
CA GLU A 285 -4.03 -15.23 -12.94
C GLU A 285 -4.09 -15.77 -11.51
N LYS A 286 -4.24 -17.09 -11.34
CA LYS A 286 -4.46 -17.75 -10.06
C LYS A 286 -3.19 -17.90 -9.23
N ASN A 287 -2.02 -18.10 -9.85
CA ASN A 287 -0.79 -18.48 -9.17
C ASN A 287 0.24 -17.34 -9.05
N ARG A 288 0.00 -16.17 -9.68
CA ARG A 288 0.96 -15.05 -9.71
C ARG A 288 1.42 -14.53 -8.34
N LEU A 289 0.57 -14.69 -7.34
CA LEU A 289 0.84 -14.26 -5.96
C LEU A 289 1.56 -15.34 -5.14
N LYS A 290 1.67 -16.58 -5.63
CA LYS A 290 2.38 -17.65 -4.93
C LYS A 290 3.84 -17.28 -4.69
N ASP A 291 4.37 -17.77 -3.56
CA ASP A 291 5.73 -17.48 -3.13
C ASP A 291 6.78 -18.01 -4.12
N PHE A 292 6.56 -19.19 -4.69
CA PHE A 292 7.44 -19.77 -5.72
C PHE A 292 7.58 -18.85 -6.93
N ILE A 293 6.45 -18.39 -7.50
CA ILE A 293 6.43 -17.45 -8.62
C ILE A 293 7.12 -16.13 -8.24
N GLY A 294 6.92 -15.67 -7.01
CA GLY A 294 7.61 -14.49 -6.48
C GLY A 294 9.13 -14.62 -6.45
N LYS A 295 9.66 -15.77 -6.03
CA LYS A 295 11.10 -16.05 -6.01
C LYS A 295 11.67 -16.14 -7.43
N LEU A 296 10.93 -16.75 -8.36
CA LEU A 296 11.31 -16.89 -9.76
C LEU A 296 11.41 -15.51 -10.46
N ILE A 297 10.40 -14.66 -10.25
CA ILE A 297 10.44 -13.27 -10.73
C ILE A 297 11.60 -12.49 -10.10
N PHE A 298 11.83 -12.64 -8.79
CA PHE A 298 12.94 -11.95 -8.14
C PHE A 298 14.30 -12.36 -8.72
N PHE A 299 14.51 -13.65 -8.95
CA PHE A 299 15.72 -14.16 -9.61
C PHE A 299 15.90 -13.56 -11.00
N TYR A 300 14.83 -13.53 -11.80
CA TYR A 300 14.84 -12.89 -13.12
C TYR A 300 15.15 -11.39 -13.04
N ASP A 301 14.58 -10.66 -12.10
CA ASP A 301 14.81 -9.21 -11.95
C ASP A 301 16.26 -8.89 -11.54
N VAL A 302 16.87 -9.73 -10.70
CA VAL A 302 18.30 -9.64 -10.37
C VAL A 302 19.13 -9.86 -11.64
N TYR A 303 18.79 -10.88 -12.45
CA TYR A 303 19.46 -11.12 -13.72
C TYR A 303 19.34 -9.91 -14.67
N VAL A 304 18.12 -9.38 -14.86
CA VAL A 304 17.88 -8.21 -15.71
C VAL A 304 18.68 -7.00 -15.24
N THR A 305 18.80 -6.78 -13.94
CA THR A 305 19.56 -5.65 -13.38
C THR A 305 21.06 -5.79 -13.64
N LEU A 306 21.61 -6.99 -13.44
CA LEU A 306 23.03 -7.26 -13.74
C LEU A 306 23.32 -7.13 -15.24
N LEU A 307 22.44 -7.67 -16.08
CA LEU A 307 22.57 -7.59 -17.53
C LEU A 307 22.44 -6.16 -18.03
N PHE A 308 21.55 -5.34 -17.44
CA PHE A 308 21.42 -3.93 -17.78
C PHE A 308 22.74 -3.17 -17.63
N SER A 309 23.50 -3.41 -16.54
CA SER A 309 24.82 -2.81 -16.35
C SER A 309 25.83 -3.28 -17.41
N LEU A 310 25.80 -4.56 -17.77
CA LEU A 310 26.65 -5.11 -18.83
C LEU A 310 26.30 -4.52 -20.21
N LEU A 311 25.01 -4.38 -20.52
CA LEU A 311 24.51 -3.76 -21.76
C LEU A 311 24.94 -2.30 -21.85
N LEU A 312 24.81 -1.53 -20.77
CA LEU A 312 25.28 -0.15 -20.72
C LEU A 312 26.78 -0.05 -21.04
N GLY A 313 27.59 -0.92 -20.45
CA GLY A 313 29.02 -1.02 -20.75
C GLY A 313 29.31 -1.36 -22.21
N CYS A 314 28.60 -2.34 -22.78
CA CYS A 314 28.76 -2.74 -24.18
C CYS A 314 28.33 -1.65 -25.16
N THR A 315 27.27 -0.89 -24.85
CA THR A 315 26.84 0.28 -25.62
C THR A 315 27.91 1.36 -25.65
N ILE A 316 28.49 1.71 -24.49
CA ILE A 316 29.55 2.71 -24.41
C ILE A 316 30.79 2.28 -25.19
N VAL A 317 31.23 1.04 -25.01
CA VAL A 317 32.40 0.49 -25.72
C VAL A 317 32.15 0.46 -27.23
N SER A 318 31.01 -0.05 -27.68
CA SER A 318 30.69 -0.10 -29.13
C SER A 318 30.56 1.29 -29.75
N GLY A 319 30.01 2.28 -29.01
CA GLY A 319 29.93 3.67 -29.46
C GLY A 319 31.30 4.35 -29.61
N ILE A 320 32.20 4.19 -28.63
CA ILE A 320 33.55 4.78 -28.67
C ILE A 320 34.39 4.18 -29.80
N TYR A 321 34.34 2.85 -29.97
CA TYR A 321 35.16 2.16 -30.97
C TYR A 321 34.63 2.30 -32.40
N PHE A 322 33.35 2.63 -32.60
CA PHE A 322 32.80 2.99 -33.91
C PHE A 322 33.47 4.25 -34.48
N ASP A 323 33.69 5.27 -33.64
CA ASP A 323 34.20 6.58 -34.06
C ASP A 323 35.72 6.56 -34.33
N TYR A 324 36.45 5.61 -33.72
CA TYR A 324 37.91 5.57 -33.74
C TYR A 324 38.52 4.60 -34.77
N LYS A 325 37.82 3.51 -35.12
CA LYS A 325 38.27 2.52 -36.12
C LYS A 325 37.04 1.94 -36.81
N SER A 326 36.96 2.01 -38.14
CA SER A 326 35.88 1.45 -38.98
C SER A 326 35.72 -0.10 -38.90
N SER A 327 36.24 -0.74 -37.85
CA SER A 327 36.18 -2.16 -37.55
C SER A 327 34.90 -2.59 -36.82
N PHE A 328 34.11 -1.64 -36.28
CA PHE A 328 32.87 -1.94 -35.56
C PHE A 328 31.65 -1.33 -36.27
N PRO A 329 30.64 -2.12 -36.67
CA PRO A 329 29.44 -1.56 -37.28
C PRO A 329 28.57 -0.86 -36.22
N ILE A 330 28.00 0.30 -36.59
CA ILE A 330 27.09 1.09 -35.72
C ILE A 330 25.85 0.29 -35.28
N SER A 331 25.49 -0.76 -36.04
CA SER A 331 24.39 -1.67 -35.72
C SER A 331 24.57 -2.33 -34.34
N ILE A 332 25.80 -2.63 -33.91
CA ILE A 332 26.05 -3.23 -32.59
C ILE A 332 25.63 -2.27 -31.46
N CYS A 333 25.99 -0.99 -31.57
CA CYS A 333 25.64 0.03 -30.58
C CYS A 333 24.12 0.21 -30.49
N ILE A 334 23.45 0.27 -31.65
CA ILE A 334 21.99 0.44 -31.72
C ILE A 334 21.26 -0.78 -31.15
N LEU A 335 21.70 -2.00 -31.48
CA LEU A 335 21.11 -3.23 -30.96
C LEU A 335 21.23 -3.30 -29.42
N TYR A 336 22.35 -2.88 -28.84
CA TYR A 336 22.49 -2.78 -27.39
C TYR A 336 21.57 -1.71 -26.77
N LEU A 337 21.39 -0.55 -27.41
CA LEU A 337 20.41 0.47 -26.96
C LEU A 337 18.98 -0.07 -26.95
N CYS A 338 18.58 -0.83 -27.98
CA CYS A 338 17.28 -1.48 -28.01
C CYS A 338 17.11 -2.49 -26.86
N SER A 339 18.13 -3.29 -26.56
CA SER A 339 18.09 -4.23 -25.44
C SER A 339 18.09 -3.58 -24.05
N ILE A 340 18.68 -2.38 -23.92
CA ILE A 340 18.55 -1.56 -22.69
C ILE A 340 17.09 -1.19 -22.46
N ILE A 341 16.40 -0.70 -23.51
CA ILE A 341 14.96 -0.35 -23.44
C ILE A 341 14.14 -1.59 -23.08
N ILE A 342 14.40 -2.74 -23.74
CA ILE A 342 13.70 -4.00 -23.44
C ILE A 342 13.93 -4.45 -22.00
N SER A 343 15.13 -4.28 -21.45
CA SER A 343 15.43 -4.61 -20.06
C SER A 343 14.60 -3.78 -19.07
N VAL A 344 14.45 -2.48 -19.34
CA VAL A 344 13.58 -1.59 -18.55
C VAL A 344 12.12 -2.03 -18.64
N VAL A 345 11.60 -2.28 -19.85
CA VAL A 345 10.21 -2.72 -20.05
C VAL A 345 9.96 -4.08 -19.39
N SER A 346 10.91 -5.01 -19.50
CA SER A 346 10.85 -6.33 -18.85
C SER A 346 10.74 -6.23 -17.34
N PHE A 347 11.53 -5.35 -16.72
CA PHE A 347 11.45 -5.08 -15.30
C PHE A 347 10.11 -4.46 -14.89
N LEU A 348 9.54 -3.57 -15.70
CA LEU A 348 8.21 -3.01 -15.42
C LEU A 348 7.10 -4.07 -15.52
N CYS A 349 7.17 -4.97 -16.49
CA CYS A 349 6.23 -6.09 -16.64
C CYS A 349 6.24 -7.03 -15.43
N THR A 350 7.42 -7.38 -14.91
CA THR A 350 7.52 -8.25 -13.73
C THR A 350 6.98 -7.58 -12.47
N ARG A 351 7.17 -6.26 -12.31
CA ARG A 351 6.52 -5.47 -11.25
C ARG A 351 4.99 -5.52 -11.37
N TYR A 352 4.45 -5.47 -12.58
CA TYR A 352 3.01 -5.58 -12.81
C TYR A 352 2.46 -6.96 -12.41
N PHE A 353 3.13 -8.06 -12.78
CA PHE A 353 2.71 -9.42 -12.34
C PHE A 353 2.64 -9.53 -10.82
N ARG A 354 3.52 -8.81 -10.12
CA ARG A 354 3.62 -8.75 -8.64
C ARG A 354 2.84 -7.60 -8.02
N LEU A 355 1.96 -6.90 -8.74
CA LEU A 355 1.04 -5.95 -8.12
C LEU A 355 0.10 -6.71 -7.18
N ARG A 356 0.20 -6.39 -5.89
CA ARG A 356 -0.53 -7.01 -4.77
C ARG A 356 -1.77 -6.21 -4.36
N GLY A 357 -2.20 -5.20 -5.12
CA GLY A 357 -3.37 -4.38 -4.81
C GLY A 357 -4.07 -3.87 -6.07
N GLY A 358 -5.37 -3.58 -5.97
CA GLY A 358 -6.21 -3.08 -7.07
C GLY A 358 -7.35 -3.99 -7.51
N PHE A 359 -7.55 -5.14 -6.87
CA PHE A 359 -8.41 -6.20 -7.42
C PHE A 359 -9.82 -6.17 -6.82
N THR A 360 -9.97 -5.93 -5.51
CA THR A 360 -11.29 -5.84 -4.87
C THR A 360 -11.64 -4.39 -4.50
N ASN A 361 -12.62 -3.79 -5.19
CA ASN A 361 -13.33 -2.58 -4.74
C ASN A 361 -14.58 -2.93 -3.93
N GLU A 362 -14.59 -4.12 -3.32
CA GLU A 362 -15.73 -4.66 -2.59
C GLU A 362 -16.03 -3.86 -1.33
N TYR A 363 -14.98 -3.36 -0.67
CA TYR A 363 -15.10 -2.62 0.58
C TYR A 363 -14.77 -1.14 0.40
N GLN A 364 -15.49 -0.31 1.14
CA GLN A 364 -15.18 1.09 1.39
C GLN A 364 -14.87 1.27 2.87
N VAL A 365 -14.14 2.33 3.19
CA VAL A 365 -13.78 2.69 4.56
C VAL A 365 -14.23 4.12 4.80
N GLU A 366 -14.84 4.34 5.95
CA GLU A 366 -15.21 5.67 6.45
C GLU A 366 -14.78 5.82 7.91
N GLU A 367 -14.58 7.07 8.33
CA GLU A 367 -14.48 7.40 9.75
C GLU A 367 -15.88 7.25 10.35
N TYR A 368 -15.97 6.51 11.45
CA TYR A 368 -17.24 6.20 12.08
C TYR A 368 -17.31 6.87 13.45
N ASP A 369 -18.30 7.74 13.61
CA ASP A 369 -18.54 8.47 14.84
C ASP A 369 -19.27 7.59 15.86
N LEU A 370 -18.48 6.83 16.62
CA LEU A 370 -18.97 5.93 17.66
C LEU A 370 -19.62 6.69 18.84
N LEU A 371 -19.16 7.91 19.13
CA LEU A 371 -19.61 8.71 20.27
C LEU A 371 -21.05 9.22 20.06
N SER A 372 -21.43 9.51 18.82
CA SER A 372 -22.79 9.95 18.45
C SER A 372 -23.89 8.90 18.67
N LEU A 373 -23.52 7.63 18.87
CA LEU A 373 -24.49 6.53 18.96
C LEU A 373 -25.20 6.48 20.32
N THR A 374 -26.44 6.00 20.30
CA THR A 374 -27.19 5.68 21.53
C THR A 374 -26.65 4.42 22.20
N PRO A 375 -26.85 4.21 23.52
CA PRO A 375 -26.43 2.99 24.22
C PRO A 375 -26.97 1.70 23.59
N HIS A 376 -28.21 1.72 23.08
CA HIS A 376 -28.81 0.57 22.39
C HIS A 376 -28.10 0.24 21.07
N GLN A 377 -27.71 1.26 20.31
CA GLN A 377 -26.94 1.08 19.08
C GLN A 377 -25.53 0.54 19.37
N LYS A 378 -24.87 1.05 20.41
CA LYS A 378 -23.57 0.54 20.89
C LYS A 378 -23.64 -0.94 21.28
N GLN A 379 -24.71 -1.36 21.96
CA GLN A 379 -24.95 -2.77 22.28
C GLN A 379 -25.12 -3.62 21.01
N GLY A 380 -25.74 -3.09 19.95
CA GLY A 380 -25.85 -3.77 18.66
C GLY A 380 -24.48 -4.11 18.06
N TRP A 381 -23.55 -3.16 18.12
CA TRP A 381 -22.16 -3.40 17.71
C TRP A 381 -21.45 -4.44 18.58
N GLY A 382 -21.60 -4.34 19.90
CA GLY A 382 -21.02 -5.31 20.84
C GLY A 382 -21.48 -6.74 20.55
N LYS A 383 -22.79 -6.96 20.38
CA LYS A 383 -23.34 -8.27 20.01
C LYS A 383 -22.84 -8.76 18.66
N LEU A 384 -22.71 -7.88 17.66
CA LEU A 384 -22.23 -8.26 16.33
C LEU A 384 -20.77 -8.74 16.35
N ILE A 385 -19.93 -8.11 17.18
CA ILE A 385 -18.55 -8.55 17.44
C ILE A 385 -18.56 -9.92 18.15
N ASP A 386 -19.41 -10.10 19.16
CA ASP A 386 -19.51 -11.34 19.94
C ASP A 386 -20.00 -12.53 19.12
N ILE A 387 -20.96 -12.34 18.21
CA ILE A 387 -21.43 -13.41 17.31
C ILE A 387 -20.26 -13.97 16.47
N ASN A 388 -19.37 -13.09 16.03
CA ASN A 388 -18.21 -13.45 15.24
C ASN A 388 -17.02 -13.92 16.11
N HIS A 389 -17.27 -14.48 17.30
CA HIS A 389 -16.27 -14.99 18.25
C HIS A 389 -15.19 -15.88 17.61
N LYS A 390 -15.49 -16.64 16.54
CA LYS A 390 -14.45 -17.42 15.82
C LYS A 390 -13.31 -16.52 15.34
N TYR A 391 -13.65 -15.34 14.83
CA TYR A 391 -12.72 -14.36 14.29
C TYR A 391 -12.43 -13.20 15.24
N ASN A 392 -13.09 -13.15 16.40
CA ASN A 392 -12.89 -12.19 17.49
C ASN A 392 -12.54 -12.88 18.83
N GLY A 393 -12.05 -14.11 18.78
CA GLY A 393 -11.95 -15.01 19.93
C GLY A 393 -11.31 -14.42 21.19
N GLY A 394 -11.95 -14.67 22.32
CA GLY A 394 -11.56 -14.26 23.66
C GLY A 394 -11.52 -12.75 23.90
N ILE A 395 -12.35 -12.00 23.17
CA ILE A 395 -12.65 -10.59 23.38
C ILE A 395 -14.18 -10.45 23.48
N SER A 396 -14.67 -9.56 24.36
CA SER A 396 -16.09 -9.18 24.40
C SER A 396 -16.32 -7.90 23.58
N GLY A 397 -17.39 -7.87 22.79
CA GLY A 397 -17.76 -6.72 21.97
C GLY A 397 -18.10 -5.49 22.79
N ASP A 398 -18.85 -5.63 23.88
CA ASP A 398 -19.17 -4.50 24.76
C ASP A 398 -17.91 -3.85 25.34
N TYR A 399 -16.91 -4.67 25.68
CA TYR A 399 -15.59 -4.18 26.10
C TYR A 399 -14.91 -3.38 24.98
N VAL A 400 -14.92 -3.90 23.75
CA VAL A 400 -14.27 -3.28 22.60
C VAL A 400 -14.86 -1.91 22.31
N ILE A 401 -16.19 -1.80 22.31
CA ILE A 401 -16.89 -0.53 22.09
C ILE A 401 -16.54 0.46 23.19
N SER A 402 -16.66 0.04 24.46
CA SER A 402 -16.25 0.81 25.64
C SER A 402 -14.82 1.35 25.53
N LEU A 403 -13.88 0.52 25.08
CA LEU A 403 -12.48 0.91 24.96
C LEU A 403 -12.25 1.84 23.77
N MET A 404 -12.88 1.59 22.61
CA MET A 404 -12.79 2.49 21.46
C MET A 404 -13.28 3.89 21.80
N GLU A 405 -14.42 4.00 22.51
CA GLU A 405 -14.95 5.28 22.97
C GLU A 405 -13.94 6.02 23.85
N ASN A 406 -13.32 5.31 24.80
CA ASN A 406 -12.31 5.91 25.66
C ASN A 406 -11.09 6.44 24.88
N TYR A 407 -10.61 5.69 23.89
CA TYR A 407 -9.45 6.12 23.10
C TYR A 407 -9.77 7.29 22.17
N ILE A 408 -10.99 7.39 21.65
CA ILE A 408 -11.43 8.52 20.82
C ILE A 408 -11.53 9.78 21.67
N GLU A 409 -12.04 9.67 22.90
CA GLU A 409 -12.21 10.81 23.81
C GLU A 409 -10.89 11.28 24.43
N ALA A 410 -9.90 10.38 24.52
CA ALA A 410 -8.61 10.70 25.13
C ALA A 410 -7.83 11.76 24.33
N ASP A 411 -7.58 12.91 24.95
CA ASP A 411 -6.67 13.94 24.44
C ASP A 411 -5.25 13.71 24.98
N LEU A 412 -4.41 13.04 24.20
CA LEU A 412 -3.00 12.82 24.51
C LEU A 412 -2.14 13.57 23.49
N PRO A 413 -1.25 14.49 23.93
CA PRO A 413 -0.41 15.27 23.01
C PRO A 413 0.38 14.40 22.03
N GLY A 414 0.18 14.63 20.73
CA GLY A 414 0.85 13.89 19.66
C GLY A 414 0.21 12.54 19.31
N MET A 415 -0.93 12.19 19.91
CA MET A 415 -1.73 11.01 19.60
C MET A 415 -3.15 11.41 19.19
N THR A 416 -3.65 10.84 18.10
CA THR A 416 -5.07 10.96 17.73
C THR A 416 -5.66 9.58 17.44
N CYS A 417 -6.89 9.32 17.85
CA CYS A 417 -7.55 8.03 17.65
C CYS A 417 -8.81 8.18 16.81
N LYS A 418 -9.02 7.24 15.88
CA LYS A 418 -10.19 7.20 15.01
C LYS A 418 -10.75 5.79 14.92
N VAL A 419 -12.06 5.67 14.87
CA VAL A 419 -12.70 4.39 14.54
C VAL A 419 -13.01 4.39 13.04
N LEU A 420 -12.54 3.35 12.36
CA LEU A 420 -12.80 3.11 10.96
C LEU A 420 -13.83 2.00 10.81
N ARG A 421 -14.83 2.26 9.97
CA ARG A 421 -15.81 1.27 9.56
C ARG A 421 -15.49 0.81 8.15
N VAL A 422 -15.31 -0.50 7.99
CA VAL A 422 -15.13 -1.15 6.69
C VAL A 422 -16.43 -1.83 6.30
N PHE A 423 -17.05 -1.40 5.21
CA PHE A 423 -18.39 -1.85 4.79
C PHE A 423 -18.43 -2.19 3.31
N LYS A 424 -19.40 -3.02 2.89
CA LYS A 424 -19.52 -3.41 1.48
C LYS A 424 -20.09 -2.25 0.66
N LYS A 425 -19.50 -2.03 -0.50
CA LYS A 425 -19.96 -1.01 -1.44
C LYS A 425 -21.33 -1.42 -2.00
N ASN A 426 -22.38 -0.67 -1.64
CA ASN A 426 -23.70 -0.86 -2.23
C ASN A 426 -23.68 -0.39 -3.69
N GLU A 427 -23.83 -1.32 -4.65
CA GLU A 427 -23.95 -0.98 -6.09
C GLU A 427 -25.33 -0.38 -6.45
N ALA A 428 -26.25 -0.25 -5.48
CA ALA A 428 -27.53 0.45 -5.63
C ALA A 428 -27.53 1.72 -4.75
N GLY A 429 -27.05 2.85 -5.27
CA GLY A 429 -27.04 4.08 -4.46
C GLY A 429 -26.37 5.33 -5.02
N THR A 430 -25.83 5.35 -6.24
CA THR A 430 -25.46 6.62 -6.91
C THR A 430 -26.68 7.23 -7.60
N SER A 431 -27.66 7.64 -6.81
CA SER A 431 -28.61 8.72 -7.12
C SER A 431 -29.34 9.05 -5.82
N ASN A 432 -29.22 10.31 -5.39
CA ASN A 432 -29.87 10.96 -4.23
C ASN A 432 -28.99 11.12 -2.99
N LEU A 433 -27.93 11.93 -3.10
CA LEU A 433 -27.64 12.90 -2.04
C LEU A 433 -28.52 14.14 -2.32
N PRO A 434 -29.38 14.60 -1.41
CA PRO A 434 -30.05 15.88 -1.56
C PRO A 434 -29.10 17.00 -1.12
N SER A 435 -28.58 17.73 -2.10
CA SER A 435 -28.17 19.12 -1.91
C SER A 435 -29.41 19.96 -1.56
N THR A 436 -29.34 20.64 -0.42
CA THR A 436 -30.12 21.79 0.07
C THR A 436 -31.25 22.38 -0.80
N ALA A 437 -32.41 22.57 -0.13
CA ALA A 437 -33.47 23.58 -0.32
C ALA A 437 -34.72 23.27 -1.21
N SER A 438 -35.84 23.04 -0.51
CA SER A 438 -37.20 23.59 -0.75
C SER A 438 -38.08 23.05 -1.92
N PRO A 439 -39.44 23.15 -1.85
CA PRO A 439 -40.33 21.98 -1.80
C PRO A 439 -41.30 21.88 -2.99
N VAL A 440 -42.26 20.93 -2.91
CA VAL A 440 -43.63 20.93 -3.49
C VAL A 440 -43.94 19.75 -4.45
N THR A 441 -44.87 18.88 -3.97
CA THR A 441 -45.89 18.02 -4.66
C THR A 441 -45.48 17.14 -5.87
N SER A 442 -45.97 15.92 -6.10
CA SER A 442 -47.25 15.26 -5.83
C SER A 442 -47.17 13.76 -6.15
N LEU A 443 -48.11 13.01 -5.57
CA LEU A 443 -48.46 11.59 -5.77
C LEU A 443 -48.44 11.08 -7.22
N SER A 444 -48.13 9.79 -7.41
CA SER A 444 -49.10 8.78 -7.91
C SER A 444 -48.53 7.34 -8.07
N SER A 445 -49.33 6.37 -7.56
CA SER A 445 -49.58 4.98 -8.02
C SER A 445 -48.41 4.08 -8.50
N SER A 446 -47.99 3.07 -7.73
CA SER A 446 -48.55 1.69 -7.66
C SER A 446 -48.36 0.81 -8.91
N SER A 447 -47.55 -0.25 -8.80
CA SER A 447 -47.99 -1.64 -9.00
C SER A 447 -46.83 -2.63 -8.91
N SER A 448 -47.11 -3.72 -8.20
CA SER A 448 -46.33 -4.92 -8.00
C SER A 448 -46.14 -5.74 -9.27
N SER A 449 -44.94 -6.33 -9.46
CA SER A 449 -44.84 -7.75 -9.81
C SER A 449 -43.39 -8.25 -9.69
N SER A 450 -43.28 -9.36 -8.97
CA SER A 450 -42.13 -10.22 -8.82
C SER A 450 -41.65 -10.79 -10.17
N SER A 451 -40.37 -10.66 -10.48
CA SER A 451 -39.65 -11.72 -11.18
C SER A 451 -38.16 -11.68 -10.86
N SER A 452 -37.70 -12.77 -10.25
CA SER A 452 -36.32 -13.09 -9.97
C SER A 452 -35.50 -13.12 -11.26
N GLN A 453 -34.60 -12.16 -11.45
CA GLN A 453 -33.49 -12.30 -12.40
C GLN A 453 -32.18 -11.85 -11.76
N LYS A 454 -31.39 -12.85 -11.34
CA LYS A 454 -29.98 -12.69 -10.96
C LYS A 454 -29.22 -12.05 -12.14
N PRO A 455 -28.60 -10.87 -12.00
CA PRO A 455 -27.72 -10.36 -13.02
C PRO A 455 -26.38 -11.11 -12.99
N LYS A 456 -26.01 -11.72 -14.13
CA LYS A 456 -24.75 -12.43 -14.32
C LYS A 456 -23.59 -11.45 -14.49
N HIS A 457 -22.82 -11.24 -13.43
CA HIS A 457 -21.48 -10.63 -13.48
C HIS A 457 -20.48 -11.59 -14.14
N GLN A 458 -20.04 -11.31 -15.37
CA GLN A 458 -19.02 -12.12 -16.04
C GLN A 458 -17.72 -11.40 -16.45
N ASN A 459 -17.64 -10.06 -16.47
CA ASN A 459 -16.43 -9.39 -16.96
C ASN A 459 -15.52 -8.74 -15.88
N LYS A 460 -15.95 -8.59 -14.63
CA LYS A 460 -15.07 -8.22 -13.49
C LYS A 460 -14.47 -9.43 -12.74
N LYS A 461 -14.90 -10.65 -13.09
CA LYS A 461 -14.53 -11.89 -12.38
C LYS A 461 -13.08 -12.33 -12.57
N ASN A 462 -12.43 -11.99 -13.68
CA ASN A 462 -11.18 -12.63 -14.07
C ASN A 462 -9.96 -12.12 -13.28
N LEU A 463 -9.94 -10.84 -12.85
CA LEU A 463 -8.88 -10.32 -11.99
C LEU A 463 -9.07 -10.65 -10.50
N ASN A 464 -10.31 -10.93 -10.07
CA ASN A 464 -10.67 -11.32 -8.69
C ASN A 464 -10.45 -12.79 -8.38
N THR A 465 -10.27 -13.65 -9.38
CA THR A 465 -10.25 -15.11 -9.18
C THR A 465 -9.05 -15.56 -8.33
N ALA A 466 -7.89 -14.92 -8.49
CA ALA A 466 -6.69 -15.19 -7.68
C ALA A 466 -6.90 -14.94 -6.18
N PHE A 467 -7.74 -13.97 -5.88
CA PHE A 467 -8.07 -13.55 -4.53
C PHE A 467 -9.17 -14.43 -3.94
N GLU A 468 -10.17 -14.77 -4.75
CA GLU A 468 -11.23 -15.70 -4.40
C GLU A 468 -10.74 -17.14 -4.18
N ASP A 469 -9.62 -17.52 -4.79
CA ASP A 469 -8.99 -18.85 -4.68
C ASP A 469 -7.95 -18.94 -3.53
N LEU A 470 -7.68 -17.86 -2.78
CA LEU A 470 -6.71 -17.85 -1.67
C LEU A 470 -7.04 -18.85 -0.56
N ASP A 471 -8.33 -19.05 -0.28
CA ASP A 471 -8.81 -19.91 0.80
C ASP A 471 -8.85 -21.41 0.42
N HIS A 472 -8.74 -21.76 -0.86
CA HIS A 472 -8.84 -23.16 -1.30
C HIS A 472 -7.63 -24.01 -0.90
N GLU A 473 -6.45 -23.42 -0.66
CA GLU A 473 -5.24 -24.14 -0.22
C GLU A 473 -5.10 -24.23 1.30
N SER A 474 -5.64 -23.29 2.08
CA SER A 474 -5.61 -23.34 3.56
C SER A 474 -6.60 -24.34 4.15
N LEU A 475 -7.70 -24.61 3.44
CA LEU A 475 -8.75 -25.58 3.81
C LEU A 475 -8.35 -27.05 3.62
N LEU A 476 -7.30 -27.35 2.85
CA LEU A 476 -6.87 -28.74 2.59
C LEU A 476 -6.17 -29.40 3.80
N PHE A 477 -5.75 -28.62 4.79
CA PHE A 477 -4.93 -29.10 5.92
C PHE A 477 -5.43 -28.63 7.30
N GLN A 478 -6.65 -28.10 7.41
CA GLN A 478 -7.23 -27.73 8.70
C GLN A 478 -8.31 -28.75 9.09
N ASP A 479 -8.06 -29.49 10.18
CA ASP A 479 -9.07 -30.31 10.85
C ASP A 479 -10.25 -29.40 11.20
N THR A 480 -11.33 -29.54 10.45
CA THR A 480 -12.55 -28.75 10.58
C THR A 480 -13.16 -28.95 11.97
N PRO A 481 -13.19 -27.94 12.87
CA PRO A 481 -14.11 -27.97 13.99
C PRO A 481 -15.47 -27.50 13.45
N THR A 482 -16.47 -28.34 13.68
CA THR A 482 -17.89 -28.17 13.32
C THR A 482 -18.39 -26.74 13.43
N LEU A 483 -19.06 -26.25 12.37
CA LEU A 483 -19.92 -25.06 12.41
C LEU A 483 -21.02 -25.27 13.47
N CYS A 484 -20.83 -24.78 14.70
CA CYS A 484 -21.92 -24.64 15.66
C CYS A 484 -22.66 -23.31 15.46
N ASP A 485 -23.99 -23.39 15.36
CA ASP A 485 -25.07 -22.43 15.70
C ASP A 485 -24.91 -20.92 15.42
N THR A 486 -24.00 -20.48 14.55
CA THR A 486 -23.87 -19.04 14.22
C THR A 486 -25.08 -18.51 13.43
N THR A 487 -25.81 -19.38 12.74
CA THR A 487 -26.97 -19.00 11.91
C THR A 487 -28.22 -18.67 12.74
N SER A 488 -28.39 -19.27 13.93
CA SER A 488 -29.51 -18.95 14.82
C SER A 488 -29.32 -17.63 15.54
N SER A 489 -28.10 -17.34 16.01
CA SER A 489 -27.76 -16.07 16.67
C SER A 489 -27.85 -14.86 15.74
N ILE A 490 -27.41 -15.00 14.48
CA ILE A 490 -27.56 -13.91 13.48
C ILE A 490 -29.04 -13.62 13.22
N LYS A 491 -29.88 -14.66 13.05
CA LYS A 491 -31.33 -14.47 12.90
C LYS A 491 -31.96 -13.76 14.10
N HIS A 492 -31.54 -14.10 15.32
CA HIS A 492 -32.03 -13.43 16.53
C HIS A 492 -31.64 -11.94 16.57
N LEU A 493 -30.41 -11.58 16.18
CA LEU A 493 -30.02 -10.18 16.03
C LEU A 493 -30.80 -9.47 14.91
N GLU A 494 -30.98 -10.13 13.78
CA GLU A 494 -31.77 -9.62 12.66
C GLU A 494 -33.20 -9.31 13.10
N ASP A 495 -33.80 -10.17 13.94
CA ASP A 495 -35.14 -9.99 14.48
C ASP A 495 -35.20 -8.91 15.58
N GLU A 496 -34.20 -8.81 16.44
CA GLU A 496 -34.15 -7.85 17.57
C GLU A 496 -33.99 -6.41 17.10
N TYR A 497 -33.09 -6.16 16.12
CA TYR A 497 -32.83 -4.82 15.59
C TYR A 497 -33.65 -4.52 14.34
N ARG A 498 -34.57 -5.42 13.94
CA ARG A 498 -35.42 -5.24 12.77
C ARG A 498 -36.28 -3.99 12.93
N PRO A 499 -36.33 -3.09 11.93
CA PRO A 499 -37.28 -1.99 11.97
C PRO A 499 -38.72 -2.54 12.05
N LEU A 500 -39.52 -1.94 12.93
CA LEU A 500 -40.92 -2.29 13.12
C LEU A 500 -41.71 -2.11 11.82
N SER A 501 -42.68 -2.99 11.57
CA SER A 501 -43.50 -2.85 10.35
C SER A 501 -44.37 -1.60 10.37
N LYS A 502 -44.64 -1.02 9.19
CA LYS A 502 -45.55 0.12 9.01
C LYS A 502 -46.90 -0.05 9.70
N ASN A 503 -47.39 -1.29 9.86
CA ASN A 503 -48.65 -1.59 10.54
C ASN A 503 -48.53 -1.60 12.07
N GLN A 504 -47.42 -2.08 12.62
CA GLN A 504 -47.13 -2.01 14.06
C GLN A 504 -46.93 -0.57 14.52
N LEU A 505 -46.22 0.23 13.72
CA LEU A 505 -46.03 1.66 13.98
C LEU A 505 -47.33 2.45 13.85
N LYS A 506 -48.18 2.16 12.86
CA LYS A 506 -49.53 2.75 12.78
C LYS A 506 -50.39 2.41 14.00
N ARG A 507 -50.23 1.23 14.60
CA ARG A 507 -50.92 0.85 15.84
C ARG A 507 -50.40 1.62 17.06
N LEU A 508 -49.09 1.83 17.16
CA LEU A 508 -48.47 2.65 18.22
C LEU A 508 -48.81 4.14 18.08
N ALA A 509 -48.83 4.67 16.85
CA ALA A 509 -49.24 6.04 16.55
C ALA A 509 -50.73 6.27 16.82
N LYS A 510 -51.61 5.30 16.51
CA LYS A 510 -53.03 5.36 16.89
C LYS A 510 -53.25 5.37 18.41
N LYS A 511 -52.31 4.83 19.19
CA LYS A 511 -52.37 4.81 20.66
C LYS A 511 -51.89 6.12 21.30
N ASN A 512 -51.16 6.96 20.56
CA ASN A 512 -50.62 8.23 21.03
C ASN A 512 -51.01 9.36 20.06
N GLN A 513 -52.13 10.05 20.33
CA GLN A 513 -52.60 11.17 19.50
C GLN A 513 -51.65 12.38 19.54
N LYS A 514 -51.12 12.77 18.36
CA LYS A 514 -50.77 14.12 17.85
C LYS A 514 -49.78 13.98 16.67
N ASP A 515 -49.96 14.75 15.60
CA ASP A 515 -49.16 14.65 14.36
C ASP A 515 -47.65 14.89 14.53
N LYS A 516 -47.24 15.67 15.55
CA LYS A 516 -45.83 15.86 15.92
C LYS A 516 -45.16 14.54 16.37
N LYS A 517 -45.89 13.71 17.12
CA LYS A 517 -45.41 12.38 17.55
C LYS A 517 -45.32 11.38 16.39
N LEU A 518 -46.17 11.52 15.36
CA LEU A 518 -46.09 10.70 14.15
C LEU A 518 -44.81 11.02 13.36
N LEU A 519 -44.44 12.29 13.29
CA LEU A 519 -43.23 12.74 12.59
C LEU A 519 -41.96 12.31 13.35
N GLU A 520 -41.96 12.43 14.68
CA GLU A 520 -40.91 11.91 15.57
C GLU A 520 -40.78 10.37 15.50
N LEU A 521 -41.90 9.65 15.39
CA LEU A 521 -41.87 8.19 15.21
C LEU A 521 -41.31 7.78 13.84
N LYS A 522 -41.63 8.52 12.77
CA LYS A 522 -41.07 8.27 11.44
C LYS A 522 -39.58 8.58 11.37
N SER A 523 -39.10 9.63 12.04
CA SER A 523 -37.67 9.92 12.12
C SER A 523 -36.92 8.86 12.93
N LEU A 524 -37.53 8.37 14.02
CA LEU A 524 -37.00 7.25 14.81
C LEU A 524 -36.95 5.94 14.02
N GLU A 525 -38.00 5.64 13.25
CA GLU A 525 -38.06 4.47 12.34
C GLU A 525 -36.94 4.54 11.30
N ASN A 526 -36.80 5.70 10.63
CA ASN A 526 -35.76 5.88 9.62
C ASN A 526 -34.36 5.75 10.22
N ASN A 527 -34.10 6.31 11.40
CA ASN A 527 -32.83 6.15 12.11
C ASN A 527 -32.56 4.67 12.46
N THR A 528 -33.58 3.94 12.92
CA THR A 528 -33.45 2.52 13.25
C THR A 528 -33.19 1.66 12.00
N GLU A 529 -33.86 1.93 10.89
CA GLU A 529 -33.64 1.23 9.62
C GLU A 529 -32.25 1.53 9.03
N ILE A 530 -31.81 2.79 9.06
CA ILE A 530 -30.45 3.18 8.66
C ILE A 530 -29.42 2.42 9.50
N PHE A 531 -29.54 2.46 10.82
CA PHE A 531 -28.63 1.77 11.73
C PHE A 531 -28.62 0.26 11.53
N TYR A 532 -29.79 -0.35 11.28
CA TYR A 532 -29.89 -1.77 10.96
C TYR A 532 -29.12 -2.13 9.68
N GLN A 533 -29.32 -1.34 8.60
CA GLN A 533 -28.57 -1.52 7.36
C GLN A 533 -27.08 -1.29 7.56
N GLU A 534 -26.72 -0.36 8.44
CA GLU A 534 -25.32 -0.11 8.79
C GLU A 534 -24.67 -1.33 9.43
N LEU A 535 -25.29 -1.92 10.45
CA LEU A 535 -24.82 -3.14 11.10
C LEU A 535 -24.64 -4.28 10.09
N MET A 536 -25.66 -4.54 9.26
CA MET A 536 -25.66 -5.66 8.33
C MET A 536 -24.67 -5.50 7.16
N ASN A 537 -24.37 -4.26 6.77
CA ASN A 537 -23.42 -3.97 5.69
C ASN A 537 -21.96 -3.90 6.15
N THR A 538 -21.71 -3.96 7.46
CA THR A 538 -20.36 -3.77 8.01
C THR A 538 -19.58 -5.07 8.05
N GLU A 539 -18.36 -5.02 7.52
CA GLU A 539 -17.43 -6.14 7.51
C GLU A 539 -16.52 -6.11 8.74
N ALA A 540 -16.02 -4.93 9.12
CA ALA A 540 -15.15 -4.77 10.28
C ALA A 540 -15.21 -3.36 10.88
N LEU A 541 -14.99 -3.29 12.20
CA LEU A 541 -14.63 -2.07 12.93
C LEU A 541 -13.16 -2.13 13.33
N ILE A 542 -12.46 -1.00 13.22
CA ILE A 542 -11.01 -0.92 13.42
C ILE A 542 -10.69 0.35 14.18
N LEU A 543 -9.88 0.27 15.24
CA LEU A 543 -9.30 1.45 15.85
C LEU A 543 -7.99 1.80 15.11
N LEU A 544 -7.87 3.03 14.64
CA LEU A 544 -6.63 3.60 14.14
C LEU A 544 -6.11 4.62 15.15
N THR A 545 -4.99 4.30 15.81
CA THR A 545 -4.22 5.24 16.61
C THR A 545 -3.12 5.85 15.76
N ILE A 546 -3.08 7.17 15.69
CA ILE A 546 -2.14 7.96 14.90
C ILE A 546 -1.17 8.64 15.86
N VAL A 547 0.11 8.40 15.64
CA VAL A 547 1.20 9.14 16.28
C VAL A 547 1.68 10.19 15.28
N GLU A 548 1.45 11.45 15.62
CA GLU A 548 1.66 12.58 14.71
C GLU A 548 3.14 12.75 14.33
N GLU A 549 4.03 12.58 15.30
CA GLU A 549 5.47 12.68 15.10
C GLU A 549 6.19 11.50 15.76
N PHE A 550 6.84 10.67 14.95
CA PHE A 550 7.70 9.58 15.41
C PHE A 550 9.08 9.67 14.78
N ASP A 551 10.10 10.02 15.58
CA ASP A 551 11.49 10.16 15.13
C ASP A 551 12.21 8.80 15.14
N LEU A 552 12.44 8.24 13.96
CA LEU A 552 13.17 6.97 13.81
C LEU A 552 14.63 7.07 14.23
N SER A 553 15.24 8.25 14.19
CA SER A 553 16.67 8.42 14.48
C SER A 553 16.99 8.27 15.97
N GLU A 554 16.04 8.58 16.85
CA GLU A 554 16.17 8.38 18.30
C GLU A 554 16.23 6.90 18.70
N ARG A 555 15.79 6.00 17.81
CA ARG A 555 15.78 4.55 18.03
C ARG A 555 17.08 3.86 17.60
N ILE A 556 17.98 4.58 16.93
CA ILE A 556 19.26 4.05 16.47
C ILE A 556 20.32 4.40 17.52
N PRO A 557 20.85 3.43 18.29
CA PRO A 557 21.85 3.73 19.30
C PRO A 557 23.20 4.12 18.67
N GLY A 558 24.04 4.82 19.45
CA GLY A 558 25.42 5.14 19.09
C GLY A 558 25.62 6.37 18.22
N TRP A 559 26.84 6.53 17.69
CA TRP A 559 27.25 7.73 16.94
C TRP A 559 26.52 7.91 15.60
N ILE A 560 26.15 6.80 14.96
CA ILE A 560 25.39 6.81 13.69
C ILE A 560 24.02 7.44 13.91
N GLY A 561 23.29 7.02 14.95
CA GLY A 561 22.00 7.61 15.31
C GLY A 561 22.09 9.10 15.63
N LYS A 562 23.10 9.52 16.42
CA LYS A 562 23.33 10.95 16.72
C LYS A 562 23.55 11.79 15.45
N LYS A 563 24.29 11.27 14.47
CA LYS A 563 24.46 11.94 13.18
C LYS A 563 23.14 11.96 12.39
N LEU A 564 22.44 10.84 12.30
CA LEU A 564 21.15 10.77 11.61
C LEU A 564 20.13 11.74 12.22
N ASN A 565 20.06 11.85 13.54
CA ASN A 565 19.18 12.80 14.23
C ASN A 565 19.52 14.25 13.89
N LYS A 566 20.81 14.61 13.91
CA LYS A 566 21.27 15.96 13.55
C LYS A 566 20.90 16.37 12.12
N TRP A 567 20.99 15.43 11.17
CA TRP A 567 20.76 15.72 9.74
C TRP A 567 19.33 15.46 9.27
N PHE A 568 18.64 14.48 9.88
CA PHE A 568 17.36 13.97 9.41
C PHE A 568 16.30 13.70 10.49
N GLY A 569 16.60 13.93 11.78
CA GLY A 569 15.66 13.78 12.89
C GLY A 569 14.76 15.01 13.07
N LYS A 570 13.95 15.02 14.13
CA LYS A 570 12.92 16.04 14.39
C LYS A 570 13.43 17.48 14.41
N ASN A 571 14.63 17.67 14.96
CA ASN A 571 15.28 18.98 15.10
C ASN A 571 16.17 19.36 13.91
N SER A 572 16.14 18.59 12.82
CA SER A 572 16.99 18.81 11.65
C SER A 572 16.35 19.73 10.62
N LYS A 573 17.15 20.27 9.69
CA LYS A 573 16.65 21.03 8.54
C LYS A 573 15.84 20.18 7.56
N PHE A 574 16.00 18.85 7.58
CA PHE A 574 15.36 17.92 6.65
C PHE A 574 14.85 16.68 7.42
N PRO A 575 13.73 16.78 8.15
CA PRO A 575 13.24 15.73 9.06
C PRO A 575 12.63 14.52 8.32
N ILE A 576 13.40 13.90 7.42
CA ILE A 576 12.98 12.79 6.56
C ILE A 576 12.77 11.50 7.39
N LEU A 577 13.40 11.40 8.56
CA LEU A 577 13.25 10.27 9.48
C LEU A 577 12.18 10.49 10.56
N CYS A 578 11.54 11.66 10.59
CA CYS A 578 10.29 11.85 11.33
C CYS A 578 9.13 11.34 10.48
N ILE A 579 8.39 10.38 11.02
CA ILE A 579 7.27 9.75 10.33
C ILE A 579 5.97 9.99 11.09
N ARG A 580 4.87 10.18 10.35
CA ARG A 580 3.51 10.06 10.90
C ARG A 580 3.15 8.59 10.90
N PHE A 581 3.00 7.99 12.07
CA PHE A 581 2.88 6.54 12.24
C PHE A 581 1.45 6.18 12.64
N GLY A 582 0.82 5.25 11.91
CA GLY A 582 -0.48 4.70 12.29
C GLY A 582 -0.37 3.29 12.83
N LEU A 583 -0.94 3.07 13.99
CA LEU A 583 -1.17 1.76 14.59
C LEU A 583 -2.64 1.40 14.40
N LEU A 584 -2.91 0.34 13.64
CA LEU A 584 -4.21 -0.30 13.71
C LEU A 584 -4.22 -1.05 15.04
N GLY A 585 -5.01 -0.59 16.00
CA GLY A 585 -5.10 -1.14 17.34
C GLY A 585 -4.84 -0.10 18.43
N PHE A 586 -4.92 -0.56 19.67
CA PHE A 586 -4.71 0.25 20.88
C PHE A 586 -3.23 0.19 21.30
N HIS A 587 -2.87 0.86 22.41
CA HIS A 587 -1.54 0.68 23.00
C HIS A 587 -1.25 -0.81 23.27
N TRP A 588 -0.08 -1.27 22.88
CA TRP A 588 0.30 -2.68 22.90
C TRP A 588 0.30 -3.30 24.31
N PRO A 589 -0.11 -4.57 24.50
CA PRO A 589 -0.60 -5.55 23.53
C PRO A 589 -2.12 -5.73 23.59
N PHE A 590 -2.82 -5.33 22.53
CA PHE A 590 -4.17 -5.84 22.26
C PHE A 590 -4.08 -7.01 21.29
N LYS A 591 -4.85 -8.06 21.61
CA LYS A 591 -4.94 -9.33 20.85
C LYS A 591 -5.24 -9.15 19.36
N ARG A 592 -5.94 -8.08 18.97
CA ARG A 592 -6.23 -7.69 17.58
C ARG A 592 -6.67 -6.23 17.49
N SER A 593 -6.52 -5.65 16.31
CA SER A 593 -6.96 -4.28 15.95
C SER A 593 -8.25 -4.20 15.15
N THR A 594 -8.56 -5.30 14.46
CA THR A 594 -9.64 -5.43 13.49
C THR A 594 -10.68 -6.39 14.08
N PHE A 595 -11.89 -5.87 14.29
CA PHE A 595 -13.02 -6.61 14.85
C PHE A 595 -14.00 -6.92 13.75
N TYR A 596 -14.09 -8.19 13.37
CA TYR A 596 -14.94 -8.61 12.26
C TYR A 596 -16.40 -8.64 12.67
N CYS A 597 -17.26 -8.01 11.89
CA CYS A 597 -18.69 -7.89 12.14
C CYS A 597 -19.52 -8.84 11.26
N SER A 598 -18.89 -9.49 10.27
CA SER A 598 -19.57 -10.43 9.37
C SER A 598 -18.89 -11.81 9.35
N ALA A 599 -19.73 -12.83 9.18
CA ALA A 599 -19.27 -14.21 9.00
C ALA A 599 -18.81 -14.44 7.56
N THR A 600 -17.66 -15.11 7.41
CA THR A 600 -17.13 -15.49 6.10
C THR A 600 -16.68 -16.93 6.06
N LYS A 601 -16.80 -17.55 4.87
CA LYS A 601 -16.16 -18.82 4.51
C LYS A 601 -14.78 -18.62 3.88
N LYS A 602 -14.39 -17.37 3.62
CA LYS A 602 -13.16 -16.96 2.92
C LYS A 602 -12.35 -15.97 3.77
N PRO A 603 -11.79 -16.41 4.92
CA PRO A 603 -11.12 -15.52 5.87
C PRO A 603 -9.86 -14.86 5.32
N VAL A 604 -9.07 -15.54 4.48
CA VAL A 604 -7.84 -15.02 3.89
C VAL A 604 -8.17 -13.89 2.91
N ALA A 605 -9.11 -14.15 2.00
CA ALA A 605 -9.58 -13.15 1.04
C ALA A 605 -10.18 -11.94 1.78
N ARG A 606 -11.07 -12.16 2.75
CA ARG A 606 -11.64 -11.06 3.55
C ARG A 606 -10.55 -10.21 4.20
N GLY A 607 -9.61 -10.82 4.92
CA GLY A 607 -8.55 -10.10 5.62
C GLY A 607 -7.70 -9.27 4.67
N ALA A 608 -7.36 -9.82 3.52
CA ALA A 608 -6.60 -9.09 2.51
C ALA A 608 -7.37 -7.90 1.92
N ALA A 609 -8.70 -7.99 1.80
CA ALA A 609 -9.53 -6.97 1.18
C ALA A 609 -9.75 -5.80 2.15
N VAL A 610 -9.93 -6.12 3.43
CA VAL A 610 -9.99 -5.15 4.52
C VAL A 610 -8.68 -4.34 4.60
N LEU A 611 -7.53 -5.02 4.67
CA LEU A 611 -6.22 -4.35 4.69
C LEU A 611 -5.96 -3.49 3.45
N TYR A 612 -6.39 -3.96 2.27
CA TYR A 612 -6.30 -3.18 1.04
C TYR A 612 -7.19 -1.93 1.11
N ALA A 613 -8.44 -2.06 1.55
CA ALA A 613 -9.37 -0.94 1.68
C ALA A 613 -8.83 0.16 2.62
N ILE A 614 -8.26 -0.23 3.77
CA ILE A 614 -7.61 0.70 4.71
C ILE A 614 -6.43 1.41 4.04
N SER A 615 -5.62 0.69 3.27
CA SER A 615 -4.48 1.29 2.57
C SER A 615 -4.90 2.34 1.54
N GLN A 616 -6.02 2.12 0.85
CA GLN A 616 -6.61 3.08 -0.09
C GLN A 616 -7.17 4.30 0.64
N TRP A 617 -7.87 4.07 1.75
CA TRP A 617 -8.41 5.14 2.57
C TRP A 617 -7.30 6.04 3.13
N ASN A 618 -6.23 5.45 3.69
CA ASN A 618 -5.07 6.20 4.19
C ASN A 618 -4.39 7.02 3.08
N ALA A 619 -4.34 6.52 1.83
CA ALA A 619 -3.74 7.28 0.73
C ALA A 619 -4.48 8.60 0.44
N GLN A 620 -5.77 8.68 0.77
CA GLN A 620 -6.62 9.83 0.49
C GLN A 620 -6.83 10.74 1.71
N HIS A 621 -6.98 10.14 2.90
CA HIS A 621 -7.39 10.82 4.13
C HIS A 621 -6.18 11.11 5.03
N GLU A 622 -5.71 10.13 5.81
CA GLU A 622 -4.68 10.36 6.84
C GLU A 622 -3.26 10.53 6.32
N LYS A 623 -2.94 9.94 5.17
CA LYS A 623 -1.62 10.08 4.51
C LYS A 623 -0.45 9.69 5.41
N LEU A 624 -0.66 8.77 6.36
CA LEU A 624 0.34 8.22 7.28
C LEU A 624 1.51 7.64 6.51
N THR A 625 2.72 7.82 7.03
CA THR A 625 3.94 7.30 6.40
C THR A 625 3.97 5.77 6.46
N VAL A 626 3.57 5.20 7.58
CA VAL A 626 3.53 3.74 7.82
C VAL A 626 2.27 3.40 8.62
N LEU A 627 1.56 2.36 8.19
CA LEU A 627 0.56 1.66 8.99
C LEU A 627 1.18 0.38 9.57
N LEU A 628 0.89 0.05 10.82
CA LEU A 628 1.21 -1.22 11.48
C LEU A 628 -0.06 -1.88 11.99
N ASP A 629 -0.27 -3.14 11.64
CA ASP A 629 -1.33 -3.98 12.22
C ASP A 629 -0.71 -5.21 12.88
N PRO A 630 -0.72 -5.26 14.21
CA PRO A 630 -0.12 -6.36 14.93
C PRO A 630 -1.17 -7.34 15.46
N THR A 631 -0.86 -8.64 15.38
CA THR A 631 -1.79 -9.71 15.73
C THR A 631 -1.07 -10.98 16.17
N TYR A 632 -1.82 -11.91 16.75
CA TYR A 632 -1.32 -13.25 17.01
C TYR A 632 -1.04 -13.97 15.70
N LYS A 633 0.01 -14.79 15.69
CA LYS A 633 0.37 -15.55 14.50
C LYS A 633 -0.77 -16.51 14.13
N ASP A 634 -1.43 -16.24 13.01
CA ASP A 634 -2.52 -17.05 12.45
C ASP A 634 -2.27 -17.29 10.96
N VAL A 635 -2.39 -18.55 10.54
CA VAL A 635 -2.07 -18.97 9.17
C VAL A 635 -2.92 -18.23 8.13
N ASN A 636 -4.20 -17.99 8.44
CA ASN A 636 -5.12 -17.34 7.50
C ASN A 636 -4.81 -15.84 7.39
N PHE A 637 -4.55 -15.18 8.51
CA PHE A 637 -4.12 -13.78 8.50
C PHE A 637 -2.79 -13.60 7.77
N GLU A 638 -1.77 -14.43 8.07
CA GLU A 638 -0.44 -14.37 7.46
C GLU A 638 -0.50 -14.51 5.93
N ALA A 639 -1.38 -15.38 5.43
CA ALA A 639 -1.64 -15.52 4.00
C ALA A 639 -2.30 -14.26 3.40
N GLY A 640 -3.21 -13.62 4.15
CA GLY A 640 -3.92 -12.41 3.74
C GLY A 640 -3.02 -11.17 3.60
N ILE A 641 -2.02 -11.00 4.49
CA ILE A 641 -1.07 -9.88 4.46
C ILE A 641 -0.37 -9.75 3.09
N THR A 642 0.12 -10.87 2.56
CA THR A 642 0.91 -10.84 1.32
C THR A 642 0.05 -10.44 0.13
N SER A 643 -1.21 -10.89 0.13
CA SER A 643 -2.18 -10.65 -0.93
C SER A 643 -2.80 -9.26 -0.89
N SER A 644 -2.75 -8.55 0.24
CA SER A 644 -3.23 -7.16 0.37
C SER A 644 -2.20 -6.10 -0.06
N GLY A 645 -0.95 -6.52 -0.27
CA GLY A 645 0.18 -5.62 -0.56
C GLY A 645 0.90 -5.08 0.68
N TRP A 646 0.51 -5.53 1.87
CA TRP A 646 1.22 -5.26 3.10
C TRP A 646 2.46 -6.17 3.22
N TYR A 647 3.41 -5.77 4.06
CA TYR A 647 4.61 -6.56 4.33
C TYR A 647 4.51 -7.19 5.71
N LYS A 648 4.69 -8.50 5.76
CA LYS A 648 4.81 -9.23 7.01
C LYS A 648 6.11 -8.89 7.75
N ILE A 649 5.99 -8.63 9.05
CA ILE A 649 7.10 -8.46 9.99
C ILE A 649 6.92 -9.37 11.20
N LYS A 650 8.02 -9.77 11.83
CA LYS A 650 7.98 -10.48 13.12
C LYS A 650 7.91 -9.44 14.22
N LEU A 651 7.06 -9.66 15.22
CA LEU A 651 6.99 -8.85 16.42
C LEU A 651 7.50 -9.67 17.62
N PRO A 652 7.89 -9.02 18.72
CA PRO A 652 8.21 -9.71 19.98
C PRO A 652 7.07 -10.66 20.39
N ASN A 653 7.38 -11.84 20.94
CA ASN A 653 6.35 -12.79 21.36
C ASN A 653 5.53 -12.22 22.53
N SER A 654 4.25 -12.57 22.65
CA SER A 654 3.48 -12.35 23.88
C SER A 654 3.65 -13.53 24.84
N HIS A 655 3.27 -13.35 26.09
CA HIS A 655 3.38 -14.36 27.13
C HIS A 655 2.03 -14.56 27.79
N ILE A 656 1.43 -15.72 27.55
CA ILE A 656 0.03 -15.98 27.90
C ILE A 656 -0.09 -17.20 28.82
N ILE A 657 -0.83 -17.07 29.91
CA ILE A 657 -1.24 -18.18 30.76
C ILE A 657 -2.58 -18.73 30.28
N ASP A 658 -2.69 -20.05 30.19
CA ASP A 658 -3.97 -20.76 30.00
C ASP A 658 -4.50 -21.24 31.35
N LEU A 659 -5.58 -20.61 31.81
CA LEU A 659 -6.24 -20.92 33.07
C LEU A 659 -7.38 -21.93 32.93
N ARG A 660 -7.77 -22.32 31.70
CA ARG A 660 -8.87 -23.28 31.48
C ARG A 660 -8.69 -24.61 32.23
N PRO A 661 -7.48 -25.21 32.31
CA PRO A 661 -7.26 -26.44 33.07
C PRO A 661 -7.44 -26.26 34.60
N PHE A 662 -7.43 -25.01 35.08
CA PHE A 662 -7.41 -24.65 36.49
C PHE A 662 -8.70 -23.93 36.93
N GLN A 663 -9.75 -24.00 36.12
CA GLN A 663 -11.06 -23.47 36.47
C GLN A 663 -11.54 -24.08 37.80
N ASN A 664 -12.04 -23.22 38.70
CA ASN A 664 -12.48 -23.57 40.05
C ASN A 664 -11.37 -24.12 40.99
N GLN A 665 -10.10 -24.01 40.64
CA GLN A 665 -8.97 -24.36 41.52
C GLN A 665 -8.46 -23.13 42.27
N THR A 666 -7.79 -23.35 43.40
CA THR A 666 -7.17 -22.25 44.15
C THR A 666 -5.86 -21.79 43.49
N SER A 667 -5.42 -20.57 43.78
CA SER A 667 -4.10 -20.10 43.33
C SER A 667 -2.95 -20.97 43.84
N THR A 668 -3.10 -21.56 45.03
CA THR A 668 -2.15 -22.54 45.59
C THR A 668 -2.06 -23.78 44.71
N ASP A 669 -3.19 -24.32 44.25
CA ASP A 669 -3.24 -25.48 43.37
C ASP A 669 -2.57 -25.18 42.03
N TYR A 670 -2.86 -24.01 41.45
CA TYR A 670 -2.21 -23.54 40.23
C TYR A 670 -0.69 -23.46 40.37
N PHE A 671 -0.18 -22.72 41.37
CA PHE A 671 1.28 -22.54 41.53
C PHE A 671 1.98 -23.87 41.84
N LYS A 672 1.32 -24.78 42.57
CA LYS A 672 1.82 -26.14 42.81
C LYS A 672 1.89 -26.95 41.51
N ALA A 673 0.86 -26.87 40.67
CA ALA A 673 0.79 -27.61 39.40
C ALA A 673 1.89 -27.20 38.43
N ILE A 674 2.18 -25.89 38.33
CA ILE A 674 3.28 -25.38 37.48
C ILE A 674 4.66 -25.45 38.16
N LYS A 675 4.74 -26.03 39.37
CA LYS A 675 5.97 -26.12 40.19
C LYS A 675 6.63 -24.76 40.46
N TYR A 676 5.83 -23.70 40.55
CA TYR A 676 6.30 -22.36 40.83
C TYR A 676 6.46 -22.15 42.34
N ARG A 677 7.67 -21.77 42.76
CA ARG A 677 7.91 -21.33 44.13
C ARG A 677 7.52 -19.86 44.26
N THR A 678 6.48 -19.59 45.05
CA THR A 678 5.98 -18.22 45.27
C THR A 678 7.08 -17.30 45.77
N GLN A 679 7.12 -16.08 45.23
CA GLN A 679 8.16 -15.09 45.49
C GLN A 679 7.68 -13.98 46.43
N ASP A 680 6.56 -14.19 47.11
CA ASP A 680 5.84 -13.19 47.92
C ASP A 680 6.26 -13.16 49.40
N ASN A 681 7.20 -14.02 49.83
CA ASN A 681 7.62 -14.12 51.23
C ASN A 681 8.12 -12.78 51.80
N SER A 682 9.05 -12.10 51.11
CA SER A 682 9.60 -10.82 51.58
C SER A 682 8.54 -9.72 51.65
N PHE A 683 7.57 -9.74 50.72
CA PHE A 683 6.46 -8.80 50.70
C PHE A 683 5.50 -9.05 51.88
N LYS A 684 5.16 -10.31 52.15
CA LYS A 684 4.32 -10.72 53.28
C LYS A 684 4.97 -10.43 54.64
N GLN A 685 6.27 -10.70 54.78
CA GLN A 685 7.02 -10.41 56.01
C GLN A 685 7.05 -8.91 56.34
N ALA A 686 7.01 -8.06 55.32
CA ALA A 686 6.94 -6.61 55.48
C ALA A 686 5.49 -6.09 55.62
N HIS A 687 4.52 -6.96 55.92
CA HIS A 687 3.10 -6.62 56.00
C HIS A 687 2.57 -5.90 54.74
N GLY A 688 3.07 -6.31 53.57
CA GLY A 688 2.67 -5.74 52.29
C GLY A 688 1.17 -5.89 52.02
N GLN A 689 0.58 -4.84 51.44
CA GLN A 689 -0.84 -4.75 51.14
C GLN A 689 -1.06 -4.77 49.62
N VAL A 690 -2.02 -5.58 49.18
CA VAL A 690 -2.50 -5.63 47.80
C VAL A 690 -3.81 -4.86 47.72
N ILE A 691 -3.87 -3.82 46.89
CA ILE A 691 -5.02 -2.93 46.78
C ILE A 691 -5.50 -2.94 45.33
N GLU A 692 -6.59 -3.65 45.05
CA GLU A 692 -7.33 -3.53 43.79
C GLU A 692 -8.45 -2.50 43.97
N THR A 693 -8.50 -1.48 43.12
CA THR A 693 -9.51 -0.42 43.18
C THR A 693 -10.13 -0.14 41.81
N ASN A 694 -11.43 0.19 41.82
CA ASN A 694 -12.15 0.72 40.66
C ASN A 694 -12.34 2.24 40.75
N VAL A 695 -11.66 2.89 41.70
CA VAL A 695 -11.73 4.34 41.91
C VAL A 695 -10.60 5.00 41.12
N PHE A 696 -10.95 5.62 40.01
CA PHE A 696 -10.04 6.37 39.16
C PHE A 696 -10.19 7.86 39.49
N ASN A 697 -9.60 8.29 40.60
CA ASN A 697 -9.48 9.71 40.95
C ASN A 697 -8.09 10.24 40.55
N TYR A 698 -7.91 11.56 40.67
CA TYR A 698 -6.64 12.21 40.34
C TYR A 698 -5.46 11.56 41.07
N GLU A 699 -5.59 11.27 42.36
CA GLU A 699 -4.52 10.73 43.19
C GLU A 699 -4.04 9.35 42.69
N ASN A 700 -4.97 8.41 42.48
CA ASN A 700 -4.62 7.07 42.00
C ASN A 700 -4.06 7.11 40.57
N CYS A 701 -4.64 7.95 39.71
CA CYS A 701 -4.21 8.06 38.32
C CYS A 701 -2.81 8.69 38.21
N GLN A 702 -2.55 9.76 38.97
CA GLN A 702 -1.24 10.40 39.02
C GLN A 702 -0.17 9.45 39.57
N GLU A 703 -0.51 8.63 40.56
CA GLU A 703 0.43 7.66 41.11
C GLU A 703 0.82 6.57 40.10
N ILE A 704 -0.13 6.10 39.27
CA ILE A 704 0.16 5.20 38.15
C ILE A 704 1.18 5.83 37.19
N ILE A 705 1.00 7.11 36.85
CA ILE A 705 1.90 7.83 35.95
C ILE A 705 3.28 8.01 36.57
N ASN A 706 3.36 8.45 37.82
CA ASN A 706 4.62 8.61 38.55
C ASN A 706 5.42 7.29 38.56
N MET A 707 4.74 6.17 38.84
CA MET A 707 5.35 4.85 38.87
C MET A 707 5.74 4.33 37.49
N ASN A 708 4.98 4.65 36.45
CA ASN A 708 5.32 4.31 35.07
C ASN A 708 6.53 5.10 34.56
N GLN A 709 6.65 6.38 34.95
CA GLN A 709 7.79 7.23 34.63
C GLN A 709 9.11 6.65 35.18
N ASN A 710 9.10 6.03 36.36
CA ASN A 710 10.28 5.34 36.91
C ASN A 710 10.81 4.25 35.97
N ILE A 711 9.92 3.50 35.31
CA ILE A 711 10.30 2.49 34.30
C ILE A 711 10.87 3.17 33.05
N SER A 712 10.23 4.24 32.57
CA SER A 712 10.69 5.00 31.40
C SER A 712 12.09 5.58 31.61
N GLN A 713 12.35 6.18 32.78
CA GLN A 713 13.65 6.74 33.14
C GLN A 713 14.73 5.67 33.26
N ASN A 714 14.42 4.52 33.87
CA ASN A 714 15.36 3.41 33.97
C ASN A 714 15.75 2.85 32.59
N ARG A 715 14.78 2.69 31.67
CA ARG A 715 15.05 2.29 30.27
C ARG A 715 15.98 3.29 29.56
N GLN A 716 15.75 4.58 29.73
CA GLN A 716 16.62 5.61 29.15
C GLN A 716 18.05 5.53 29.72
N SER A 717 18.17 5.36 31.04
CA SER A 717 19.47 5.25 31.71
C SER A 717 20.28 4.01 31.27
N SER A 718 19.58 2.94 30.86
CA SER A 718 20.16 1.70 30.35
C SER A 718 20.40 1.70 28.83
N GLY A 719 20.22 2.86 28.17
CA GLY A 719 20.44 3.02 26.73
C GLY A 719 19.34 2.40 25.85
N GLN A 720 18.22 1.97 26.45
CA GLN A 720 17.05 1.51 25.71
C GLN A 720 16.20 2.70 25.25
N SER A 721 15.45 2.46 24.18
CA SER A 721 14.62 3.50 23.56
C SER A 721 13.41 3.90 24.43
N GLN A 722 13.01 5.18 24.38
CA GLN A 722 11.89 5.73 25.17
C GLN A 722 10.56 5.00 24.87
N GLN A 723 9.55 5.11 25.72
CA GLN A 723 8.20 4.66 25.35
C GLN A 723 7.71 5.39 24.08
N LEU A 724 6.76 4.78 23.34
CA LEU A 724 6.23 5.37 22.09
C LEU A 724 5.54 6.72 22.37
N LEU A 725 4.74 6.75 23.42
CA LEU A 725 4.05 7.90 24.00
C LEU A 725 4.02 7.72 25.52
N GLN A 726 3.99 8.80 26.28
CA GLN A 726 3.85 8.76 27.74
C GLN A 726 2.39 9.06 28.09
N PRO A 727 1.68 8.16 28.78
CA PRO A 727 0.33 8.46 29.26
C PRO A 727 0.38 9.55 30.35
N ASP A 728 -0.67 10.35 30.44
CA ASP A 728 -0.90 11.29 31.53
C ASP A 728 -2.02 10.80 32.45
N TRP A 729 -2.24 11.52 33.55
CA TRP A 729 -3.22 11.12 34.56
C TRP A 729 -4.64 11.17 34.02
N GLU A 730 -4.93 12.08 33.08
CA GLU A 730 -6.26 12.26 32.48
C GLU A 730 -6.62 11.09 31.58
N PHE A 731 -5.65 10.57 30.83
CA PHE A 731 -5.82 9.33 30.07
C PHE A 731 -6.20 8.15 30.99
N ILE A 732 -5.50 7.96 32.12
CA ILE A 732 -5.81 6.90 33.09
C ILE A 732 -7.18 7.13 33.74
N TYR A 733 -7.50 8.39 34.08
CA TYR A 733 -8.79 8.78 34.63
C TYR A 733 -9.93 8.40 33.67
N ASN A 734 -9.78 8.75 32.40
CA ASN A 734 -10.76 8.45 31.36
C ASN A 734 -10.89 6.94 31.16
N LEU A 735 -9.78 6.17 31.18
CA LEU A 735 -9.85 4.71 31.09
C LEU A 735 -10.81 4.13 32.14
N GLY A 736 -10.78 4.65 33.35
CA GLY A 736 -11.64 4.20 34.43
C GLY A 736 -13.07 4.69 34.41
N ASN A 737 -13.28 5.95 34.02
CA ASN A 737 -14.53 6.67 34.23
C ASN A 737 -15.36 6.88 32.96
N PHE A 738 -14.74 6.83 31.78
CA PHE A 738 -15.43 6.99 30.50
C PHE A 738 -15.83 5.63 29.91
N SER A 739 -17.13 5.46 29.66
CA SER A 739 -17.73 4.24 29.09
C SER A 739 -17.30 2.93 29.78
N ASN A 740 -17.06 2.91 31.10
CA ASN A 740 -16.56 1.72 31.84
C ASN A 740 -17.57 1.14 32.85
N GLU A 741 -18.86 1.21 32.56
CA GLU A 741 -19.94 0.88 33.52
C GLU A 741 -19.84 -0.54 34.09
N LYS A 742 -19.36 -1.50 33.29
CA LYS A 742 -19.18 -2.91 33.71
C LYS A 742 -17.85 -3.19 34.40
N LYS A 743 -17.08 -2.15 34.75
CA LYS A 743 -15.78 -2.27 35.46
C LYS A 743 -14.79 -3.18 34.73
N TYR A 744 -14.70 -2.99 33.42
CA TYR A 744 -13.76 -3.72 32.59
C TYR A 744 -12.30 -3.39 32.90
N ARG A 745 -12.05 -2.29 33.61
CA ARG A 745 -10.73 -1.80 33.96
C ARG A 745 -10.66 -1.50 35.45
N SER A 746 -9.59 -1.96 36.10
CA SER A 746 -9.27 -1.67 37.51
C SER A 746 -7.80 -1.31 37.67
N ILE A 747 -7.46 -0.67 38.78
CA ILE A 747 -6.08 -0.36 39.17
C ILE A 747 -5.65 -1.34 40.26
N LEU A 748 -4.42 -1.84 40.16
CA LEU A 748 -3.78 -2.64 41.19
C LEU A 748 -2.55 -1.90 41.74
N PHE A 749 -2.47 -1.77 43.06
CA PHE A 749 -1.30 -1.28 43.78
C PHE A 749 -0.74 -2.35 44.72
N LEU A 750 0.59 -2.40 44.82
CA LEU A 750 1.30 -3.07 45.89
C LEU A 750 1.90 -2.02 46.82
N LYS A 751 1.65 -2.15 48.12
CA LYS A 751 2.05 -1.18 49.14
C LYS A 751 2.84 -1.84 50.26
N VAL A 752 3.93 -1.21 50.70
CA VAL A 752 4.73 -1.63 51.87
C VAL A 752 5.09 -0.37 52.65
N ASP A 753 5.02 -0.41 53.99
CA ASP A 753 5.36 0.74 54.86
C ASP A 753 4.63 2.04 54.46
N ASN A 754 3.37 1.92 54.09
CA ASN A 754 2.53 2.99 53.57
C ASN A 754 2.96 3.62 52.22
N GLN A 755 3.97 3.07 51.55
CA GLN A 755 4.46 3.50 50.23
C GLN A 755 4.02 2.54 49.13
N ILE A 756 3.59 3.07 47.98
CA ILE A 756 3.29 2.28 46.78
C ILE A 756 4.60 1.90 46.09
N ILE A 757 4.81 0.60 45.88
CA ILE A 757 6.07 0.05 45.33
C ILE A 757 5.90 -0.54 43.92
N ALA A 758 4.67 -0.87 43.54
CA ALA A 758 4.32 -1.31 42.19
C ALA A 758 2.88 -0.99 41.87
N SER A 759 2.58 -0.82 40.59
CA SER A 759 1.25 -0.52 40.10
C SER A 759 0.99 -1.07 38.69
N CYS A 760 -0.27 -1.33 38.34
CA CYS A 760 -0.68 -1.60 36.97
C CYS A 760 -2.17 -1.32 36.75
N VAL A 761 -2.56 -1.18 35.48
CA VAL A 761 -3.97 -1.18 35.06
C VAL A 761 -4.31 -2.57 34.53
N ILE A 762 -5.37 -3.16 35.09
CA ILE A 762 -5.89 -4.47 34.68
C ILE A 762 -7.02 -4.25 33.67
N PHE A 763 -6.96 -4.93 32.53
CA PHE A 763 -8.02 -4.89 31.51
C PHE A 763 -8.69 -6.26 31.37
N ARG A 764 -10.03 -6.29 31.39
CA ARG A 764 -10.86 -7.49 31.28
C ARG A 764 -11.51 -7.56 29.89
N LEU A 765 -10.84 -8.23 28.97
CA LEU A 765 -11.23 -8.38 27.57
C LEU A 765 -12.21 -9.55 27.37
N GLY A 766 -13.19 -9.77 28.25
CA GLY A 766 -14.01 -10.99 28.21
C GLY A 766 -13.23 -12.22 28.72
N ASP A 767 -12.92 -13.21 27.87
CA ASP A 767 -12.21 -14.43 28.29
C ASP A 767 -10.71 -14.21 28.58
N THR A 768 -10.16 -13.06 28.20
CA THR A 768 -8.74 -12.71 28.36
C THR A 768 -8.60 -11.52 29.30
N MET A 769 -7.64 -11.56 30.21
CA MET A 769 -7.25 -10.43 31.04
C MET A 769 -5.82 -10.00 30.73
N THR A 770 -5.53 -8.71 30.79
CA THR A 770 -4.18 -8.15 30.63
C THR A 770 -3.81 -7.26 31.81
N SER A 771 -2.51 -7.10 32.03
CA SER A 771 -1.93 -6.20 33.03
C SER A 771 -0.97 -5.26 32.32
N ASP A 772 -1.43 -4.04 32.04
CA ASP A 772 -0.73 -3.05 31.23
C ASP A 772 -0.48 -1.77 32.05
N ILE A 773 0.22 -0.80 31.44
CA ILE A 773 0.60 0.48 32.08
C ILE A 773 1.25 0.22 33.46
N GLN A 774 2.24 -0.67 33.46
CA GLN A 774 2.89 -1.09 34.70
C GLN A 774 3.82 0.01 35.23
N GLY A 775 3.96 0.08 36.55
CA GLY A 775 4.84 0.99 37.25
C GLY A 775 5.59 0.26 38.37
N LEU A 776 6.88 0.59 38.55
CA LEU A 776 7.75 -0.06 39.53
C LEU A 776 8.70 0.96 40.13
N ASP A 777 8.79 0.99 41.46
CA ASP A 777 9.91 1.63 42.15
C ASP A 777 11.09 0.66 42.08
N HIS A 778 12.05 0.89 41.19
CA HIS A 778 13.14 -0.05 40.97
C HIS A 778 14.07 -0.25 42.17
N ALA A 779 14.19 0.73 43.06
CA ALA A 779 15.03 0.65 44.25
C ALA A 779 14.42 -0.33 45.26
N ILE A 780 13.10 -0.24 45.46
CA ILE A 780 12.38 -1.02 46.47
C ILE A 780 11.83 -2.33 45.92
N SER A 781 11.40 -2.35 44.66
CA SER A 781 10.75 -3.52 44.00
C SER A 781 11.61 -4.77 43.99
N LYS A 782 12.95 -4.64 43.90
CA LYS A 782 13.87 -5.79 43.93
C LYS A 782 13.88 -6.49 45.28
N LYS A 783 13.82 -5.73 46.38
CA LYS A 783 13.80 -6.23 47.77
C LYS A 783 12.56 -7.09 48.02
N TYR A 784 11.40 -6.60 47.58
CA TYR A 784 10.11 -7.25 47.81
C TYR A 784 9.60 -8.10 46.64
N LYS A 785 10.41 -8.28 45.59
CA LYS A 785 10.05 -9.01 44.37
C LYS A 785 8.72 -8.53 43.76
N ALA A 786 8.45 -7.23 43.81
CA ALA A 786 7.15 -6.63 43.53
C ALA A 786 6.57 -7.01 42.16
N TYR A 787 7.41 -7.12 41.12
CA TYR A 787 6.99 -7.57 39.79
C TYR A 787 6.40 -8.99 39.80
N PHE A 788 7.04 -9.94 40.50
CA PHE A 788 6.53 -11.30 40.63
C PHE A 788 5.29 -11.35 41.51
N VAL A 789 5.24 -10.56 42.59
CA VAL A 789 4.04 -10.44 43.43
C VAL A 789 2.87 -9.93 42.61
N MET A 790 3.06 -8.90 41.79
CA MET A 790 2.03 -8.34 40.92
C MET A 790 1.49 -9.38 39.93
N MET A 791 2.36 -10.13 39.25
CA MET A 791 1.91 -11.22 38.36
C MET A 791 1.15 -12.31 39.12
N GLN A 792 1.59 -12.68 40.33
CA GLN A 792 0.88 -13.65 41.18
C GLN A 792 -0.52 -13.15 41.56
N GLU A 793 -0.67 -11.87 41.89
CA GLU A 793 -1.97 -11.27 42.22
C GLU A 793 -2.90 -11.19 41.00
N VAL A 794 -2.38 -10.84 39.83
CA VAL A 794 -3.17 -10.86 38.58
C VAL A 794 -3.67 -12.29 38.28
N ILE A 795 -2.84 -13.32 38.50
CA ILE A 795 -3.26 -14.72 38.35
C ILE A 795 -4.36 -15.09 39.35
N LYS A 796 -4.22 -14.69 40.61
CA LYS A 796 -5.25 -14.90 41.65
C LYS A 796 -6.57 -14.24 41.27
N ILE A 797 -6.54 -13.02 40.77
CA ILE A 797 -7.71 -12.30 40.26
C ILE A 797 -8.36 -13.07 39.10
N GLY A 798 -7.56 -13.53 38.12
CA GLY A 798 -8.07 -14.25 36.96
C GLY A 798 -8.72 -15.59 37.32
N LEU A 799 -8.14 -16.35 38.25
CA LEU A 799 -8.72 -17.59 38.77
C LEU A 799 -10.03 -17.33 39.52
N ARG A 800 -10.05 -16.30 40.39
CA ARG A 800 -11.24 -15.89 41.15
C ARG A 800 -12.39 -15.48 40.22
N GLU A 801 -12.08 -14.81 39.13
CA GLU A 801 -13.05 -14.30 38.15
C GLU A 801 -13.38 -15.31 37.04
N GLY A 802 -12.76 -16.50 37.04
CA GLY A 802 -13.02 -17.54 36.05
C GLY A 802 -12.52 -17.20 34.63
N VAL A 803 -11.56 -16.28 34.50
CA VAL A 803 -10.96 -15.87 33.23
C VAL A 803 -10.21 -17.05 32.61
N LYS A 804 -10.25 -17.19 31.27
CA LYS A 804 -9.62 -18.32 30.57
C LYS A 804 -8.14 -18.08 30.27
N PHE A 805 -7.76 -16.83 30.00
CA PHE A 805 -6.40 -16.46 29.60
C PHE A 805 -5.92 -15.20 30.30
N ILE A 806 -4.62 -15.14 30.64
CA ILE A 806 -3.96 -13.92 31.08
C ILE A 806 -2.80 -13.62 30.12
N ASP A 807 -2.81 -12.46 29.48
CA ASP A 807 -1.72 -11.99 28.62
C ASP A 807 -0.89 -10.93 29.36
N PHE A 808 0.37 -11.25 29.64
CA PHE A 808 1.31 -10.33 30.28
C PHE A 808 2.12 -9.51 29.26
N GLY A 809 1.92 -9.71 27.96
CA GLY A 809 2.61 -8.96 26.91
C GLY A 809 4.05 -9.43 26.66
N PRO A 810 4.85 -8.68 25.90
CA PRO A 810 6.05 -9.23 25.28
C PRO A 810 7.37 -9.11 26.03
N THR A 811 7.48 -8.18 26.98
CA THR A 811 8.75 -7.91 27.67
C THR A 811 9.06 -8.99 28.70
N THR A 812 10.26 -8.99 29.28
CA THR A 812 10.57 -9.75 30.51
C THR A 812 10.20 -11.25 30.42
N GLU A 813 10.52 -11.88 29.29
CA GLU A 813 10.17 -13.27 28.94
C GLU A 813 10.51 -14.28 30.06
N GLU A 814 11.75 -14.27 30.56
CA GLU A 814 12.21 -15.23 31.57
C GLU A 814 11.32 -15.26 32.82
N ALA A 815 10.96 -14.08 33.33
CA ALA A 815 10.12 -13.94 34.51
C ALA A 815 8.69 -14.47 34.26
N LYS A 816 8.16 -14.26 33.05
CA LYS A 816 6.82 -14.68 32.64
C LYS A 816 6.74 -16.18 32.38
N VAL A 817 7.72 -16.75 31.69
CA VAL A 817 7.81 -18.20 31.48
C VAL A 817 7.90 -18.93 32.82
N THR A 818 8.68 -18.38 33.77
CA THR A 818 8.84 -18.98 35.11
C THR A 818 7.52 -19.07 35.87
N ILE A 819 6.60 -18.12 35.70
CA ILE A 819 5.28 -18.13 36.37
C ILE A 819 4.19 -18.85 35.55
N GLY A 820 4.57 -19.63 34.53
CA GLY A 820 3.65 -20.50 33.79
C GLY A 820 3.10 -19.91 32.49
N CYS A 821 3.67 -18.82 31.97
CA CYS A 821 3.31 -18.33 30.65
C CYS A 821 3.86 -19.21 29.53
N ASN A 822 3.02 -19.45 28.52
CA ASN A 822 3.46 -19.94 27.22
C ASN A 822 3.92 -18.77 26.35
N VAL A 823 4.99 -18.99 25.58
CA VAL A 823 5.49 -18.03 24.60
C VAL A 823 4.63 -18.12 23.34
N VAL A 824 3.89 -17.05 23.03
CA VAL A 824 2.96 -16.97 21.90
C VAL A 824 3.52 -16.02 20.83
N PRO A 825 3.84 -16.52 19.62
CA PRO A 825 4.44 -15.69 18.59
C PRO A 825 3.47 -14.64 18.05
N LEU A 826 3.98 -13.41 17.90
CA LEU A 826 3.24 -12.29 17.32
C LEU A 826 3.72 -12.00 15.88
N CYS A 827 2.77 -11.64 15.03
CA CYS A 827 2.99 -11.25 13.65
C CYS A 827 2.50 -9.81 13.45
N GLY A 828 3.29 -8.99 12.79
CA GLY A 828 2.88 -7.67 12.35
C GLY A 828 2.72 -7.61 10.84
N SER A 829 1.91 -6.68 10.37
CA SER A 829 1.87 -6.28 8.97
C SER A 829 2.11 -4.78 8.85
N ILE A 830 2.98 -4.37 7.92
CA ILE A 830 3.29 -2.97 7.67
C ILE A 830 2.88 -2.55 6.27
N TYR A 831 2.32 -1.35 6.15
CA TYR A 831 2.08 -0.71 4.86
C TYR A 831 2.72 0.67 4.82
N PRO A 832 3.83 0.82 4.08
CA PRO A 832 4.43 2.13 3.86
C PRO A 832 3.66 2.86 2.75
N LYS A 833 3.35 4.14 2.96
CA LYS A 833 2.77 5.00 1.92
C LYS A 833 3.65 5.05 0.68
N ASN A 834 4.96 5.16 0.87
CA ASN A 834 5.92 5.03 -0.22
C ASN A 834 6.44 3.59 -0.28
N LYS A 835 6.08 2.87 -1.35
CA LYS A 835 6.42 1.45 -1.53
C LYS A 835 7.94 1.19 -1.50
N PHE A 836 8.77 2.17 -1.87
CA PHE A 836 10.23 2.05 -1.81
C PHE A 836 10.79 2.00 -0.39
N LEU A 837 10.09 2.57 0.59
CA LEU A 837 10.50 2.51 2.01
C LEU A 837 10.22 1.15 2.65
N GLY A 838 9.40 0.30 2.02
CA GLY A 838 8.99 -0.99 2.59
C GLY A 838 10.13 -1.91 3.00
N PRO A 839 11.11 -2.20 2.13
CA PRO A 839 12.27 -3.02 2.50
C PRO A 839 13.10 -2.41 3.63
N ILE A 840 13.26 -1.08 3.65
CA ILE A 840 14.03 -0.36 4.67
C ILE A 840 13.32 -0.46 6.03
N ILE A 841 12.02 -0.19 6.08
CA ILE A 841 11.21 -0.29 7.30
C ILE A 841 11.17 -1.74 7.78
N LYS A 842 11.01 -2.71 6.88
CA LYS A 842 11.04 -4.14 7.22
C LYS A 842 12.38 -4.54 7.84
N PHE A 843 13.49 -4.08 7.27
CA PHE A 843 14.82 -4.32 7.81
C PHE A 843 14.99 -3.66 9.18
N ALA A 844 14.65 -2.37 9.31
CA ALA A 844 14.75 -1.64 10.58
C ALA A 844 13.90 -2.29 11.68
N ALA A 845 12.64 -2.66 11.38
CA ALA A 845 11.75 -3.35 12.31
C ALA A 845 12.32 -4.70 12.77
N SER A 846 13.04 -5.43 11.90
CA SER A 846 13.70 -6.69 12.27
C SER A 846 14.91 -6.54 13.19
N LYS A 847 15.37 -5.29 13.43
CA LYS A 847 16.51 -4.94 14.27
C LYS A 847 16.13 -4.24 15.57
N VAL A 848 14.83 -4.04 15.81
CA VAL A 848 14.36 -3.52 17.10
C VAL A 848 14.44 -4.68 18.11
N ASP A 849 15.53 -4.72 18.86
CA ASP A 849 15.64 -5.52 20.08
C ASP A 849 14.71 -4.90 21.15
N VAL A 850 13.92 -5.76 21.81
CA VAL A 850 13.01 -5.37 22.91
C VAL A 850 13.49 -5.98 24.21
#